data_AF-A0A432IEG3-F1
#
_entry.id   AF-A0A432IEG3-F1
#
_cell.length_a   1.000
_cell.length_b   1.000
_cell.length_c   1.000
_cell.angle_alpha   90.00
_cell.angle_beta   90.00
_cell.angle_gamma   90.00
#
_symmetry.space_group_name_H-M   'P 1'
#
loop_
_entity.id
_entity.type
_entity.pdbx_description
1 polymer ?
#
loop_
_entity_poly.entity_id
_entity_poly.type
_entity_poly.pdbx_seq_one_letter_code
_entity_poly.pdbx_strand_id
1 'polypeptide(L)'
;MNSVYLVTITIAEDWTGDLLQDSFYQWMFLGHLGLGMLFIVPLVLFGFWHLSVSWSHPNRRAVKAGLALFTVSLLLLVSGLLLMRLEGIVEVRSEFWRSIYYFAHVATPLLAGWLFVLHRLAGPKINWSAGIMWSILALLFTGGMLVWHQYSGQEGASPSEGEKYFEPSLARTVDGKFISDSRLMRDDTCLECHPSAHALWSQSAHKFSSFNNPAYLASVRNTRKVLLERDGNVHAARFCAGCHDPVPFFSGAFDNPTYDDVNDPTSQAGITCTVCHAIESIPGPRGNSEFLIGQPDLYPFALSESPLLTFVNRQLIRAKPSFHKRTYLKPLHQSAEFCSTCHKVHIPEELNQYRFLRGQNHYDSWLLSGVSGHGVASFYYPPKAQANCNGCHMPLVPSTDFGARDFDGSGVLSIHDHLFLGANTAMRSMVGTTLESLEAHRQFIEGSLRVDIFGIRRGEDVNAPFEGPIGPGTPTLQPGETILIETVLRTMGMGHHFTQGTVDSNQVWVEVDVTLNGQTIGHSGSQDETGVVDPWSHFVNALVLSRDGSRIDQRNVEDIFVALYNHQIPPGAADTIHYRLSVPDDASGMLTVKIRTLYRKFDTHFLNIFRPPEPGDPGVNDLPIVTLGEDEVSFPIGSGEGTVAQDEHPLWMRWNDYGIGLLRKGGMGAVRGELVSASEAFHQVVDLGHADGHVNLARAMIRAGRIDDAASALSDAGRHSPAALPWTLDWFGARVNRENGHYQEALESLTRLVETRYPDARNRGFDFSRDVRLLNELGTVHFALARREDGEGQDAGLEEANSWFKKTLVEDPENVTAHWNLAQLNDLMGNAEVAREHRGFHRKYKPDDSARDEAISAHRIANPPANHAASDIVIYDLQRETNSTPPGGR
;
A
#
# COMPACT_ATOMS: atom_id res chain seq x y z
N MET A 1 25.28 -40.47 11.55
CA MET A 1 25.92 -39.14 11.62
C MET A 1 25.12 -38.09 10.89
N ASN A 2 24.83 -38.24 9.59
CA ASN A 2 23.95 -37.32 8.86
C ASN A 2 22.57 -37.12 9.54
N SER A 3 21.86 -38.19 9.92
CA SER A 3 20.59 -38.06 10.67
C SER A 3 20.76 -37.40 12.04
N VAL A 4 21.91 -37.61 12.71
CA VAL A 4 22.20 -36.97 14.00
C VAL A 4 22.37 -35.47 13.80
N TYR A 5 23.13 -35.04 12.78
CA TYR A 5 23.24 -33.62 12.42
C TYR A 5 21.87 -32.98 12.17
N LEU A 6 21.03 -33.60 11.32
CA LEU A 6 19.70 -33.05 11.00
C LEU A 6 18.79 -32.94 12.23
N VAL A 7 18.79 -33.97 13.10
CA VAL A 7 18.03 -33.97 14.35
C VAL A 7 18.60 -32.95 15.34
N THR A 8 19.93 -32.84 15.47
CA THR A 8 20.58 -31.85 16.35
C THR A 8 20.21 -30.43 15.93
N ILE A 9 20.25 -30.11 14.64
CA ILE A 9 19.80 -28.80 14.14
C ILE A 9 18.32 -28.61 14.47
N THR A 10 17.45 -29.58 14.18
CA THR A 10 16.02 -29.46 14.48
C THR A 10 15.75 -29.22 15.98
N ILE A 11 16.43 -29.96 16.87
CA ILE A 11 16.31 -29.78 18.33
C ILE A 11 16.85 -28.42 18.76
N ALA A 12 17.96 -27.98 18.17
CA ALA A 12 18.53 -26.67 18.48
C ALA A 12 17.57 -25.55 18.07
N GLU A 13 16.92 -25.65 16.90
CA GLU A 13 15.89 -24.71 16.45
C GLU A 13 14.67 -24.69 17.38
N ASP A 14 14.18 -25.86 17.81
CA ASP A 14 13.07 -25.95 18.78
C ASP A 14 13.45 -25.34 20.14
N TRP A 15 14.73 -25.39 20.52
CA TRP A 15 15.21 -24.86 21.79
C TRP A 15 15.51 -23.36 21.76
N THR A 16 16.11 -22.85 20.69
CA THR A 16 16.46 -21.43 20.54
C THR A 16 15.30 -20.61 20.00
N GLY A 17 14.38 -21.23 19.25
CA GLY A 17 13.36 -20.54 18.44
C GLY A 17 13.91 -19.97 17.12
N ASP A 18 15.22 -20.07 16.88
CA ASP A 18 15.87 -19.59 15.67
C ASP A 18 15.96 -20.70 14.64
N LEU A 19 15.62 -20.42 13.38
CA LEU A 19 15.84 -21.38 12.29
C LEU A 19 17.33 -21.37 11.91
N LEU A 20 18.01 -22.49 12.12
CA LEU A 20 19.43 -22.74 11.87
C LEU A 20 19.67 -23.50 10.56
N GLN A 21 18.61 -24.00 9.91
CA GLN A 21 18.69 -24.62 8.59
C GLN A 21 19.17 -23.61 7.55
N ASP A 22 20.25 -23.93 6.86
CA ASP A 22 20.88 -23.14 5.80
C ASP A 22 21.03 -23.97 4.51
N SER A 23 21.71 -23.42 3.49
CA SER A 23 21.96 -24.15 2.24
C SER A 23 22.74 -25.46 2.48
N PHE A 24 23.67 -25.47 3.43
CA PHE A 24 24.44 -26.66 3.79
C PHE A 24 23.56 -27.75 4.44
N TYR A 25 22.63 -27.37 5.32
CA TYR A 25 21.62 -28.28 5.84
C TYR A 25 20.85 -28.95 4.70
N GLN A 26 20.51 -28.23 3.63
CA GLN A 26 19.81 -28.82 2.49
C GLN A 26 20.67 -29.82 1.71
N TRP A 27 21.98 -29.60 1.59
CA TRP A 27 22.91 -30.61 1.05
C TRP A 27 22.99 -31.86 1.91
N MET A 28 23.04 -31.69 3.23
CA MET A 28 23.01 -32.82 4.17
C MET A 28 21.67 -33.55 4.10
N PHE A 29 20.56 -32.83 3.98
CA PHE A 29 19.24 -33.41 3.80
C PHE A 29 19.13 -34.17 2.47
N LEU A 30 19.66 -33.64 1.38
CA LEU A 30 19.74 -34.37 0.11
C LEU A 30 20.55 -35.67 0.25
N GLY A 31 21.70 -35.61 0.93
CA GLY A 31 22.50 -36.81 1.24
C GLY A 31 21.72 -37.84 2.04
N HIS A 32 20.89 -37.40 3.00
CA HIS A 32 19.99 -38.26 3.76
C HIS A 32 19.01 -39.00 2.85
N LEU A 33 18.33 -38.26 1.97
CA LEU A 33 17.34 -38.79 1.04
C LEU A 33 17.99 -39.79 0.07
N GLY A 34 19.13 -39.41 -0.53
CA GLY A 34 19.87 -40.27 -1.46
C GLY A 34 20.32 -41.59 -0.82
N LEU A 35 20.89 -41.53 0.38
CA LEU A 35 21.27 -42.72 1.13
C LEU A 35 20.04 -43.57 1.51
N GLY A 36 18.97 -42.94 1.98
CA GLY A 36 17.72 -43.63 2.31
C GLY A 36 17.17 -44.41 1.12
N MET A 37 17.05 -43.76 -0.04
CA MET A 37 16.57 -44.38 -1.28
C MET A 37 17.46 -45.56 -1.74
N LEU A 38 18.78 -45.42 -1.62
CA LEU A 38 19.73 -46.48 -1.95
C LEU A 38 19.54 -47.72 -1.07
N PHE A 39 19.20 -47.54 0.21
CA PHE A 39 19.04 -48.64 1.17
C PHE A 39 17.66 -49.29 1.20
N ILE A 40 16.60 -48.64 0.70
CA ILE A 40 15.23 -49.18 0.70
C ILE A 40 15.18 -50.57 0.05
N VAL A 41 15.59 -50.68 -1.22
CA VAL A 41 15.44 -51.93 -1.98
C VAL A 41 16.30 -53.06 -1.41
N PRO A 42 17.62 -52.87 -1.15
CA PRO A 42 18.44 -53.90 -0.53
C PRO A 42 17.92 -54.36 0.82
N LEU A 43 17.45 -53.44 1.68
CA LEU A 43 16.96 -53.78 3.01
C LEU A 43 15.65 -54.59 2.96
N VAL A 44 14.73 -54.21 2.06
CA VAL A 44 13.47 -54.93 1.87
C VAL A 44 13.73 -56.33 1.29
N LEU A 45 14.56 -56.44 0.25
CA LEU A 45 14.91 -57.73 -0.35
C LEU A 45 15.64 -58.63 0.65
N PHE A 46 16.62 -58.09 1.37
CA PHE A 46 17.32 -58.81 2.43
C PHE A 46 16.35 -59.26 3.52
N GLY A 47 15.44 -58.38 3.97
CA GLY A 47 14.49 -58.72 5.02
C GLY A 47 13.54 -59.85 4.63
N PHE A 48 12.98 -59.83 3.42
CA PHE A 48 12.13 -60.92 2.92
C PHE A 48 12.91 -62.22 2.72
N TRP A 49 14.11 -62.16 2.13
CA TRP A 49 14.97 -63.32 1.96
C TRP A 49 15.42 -63.91 3.32
N HIS A 50 15.84 -63.05 4.25
CA HIS A 50 16.28 -63.47 5.57
C HIS A 50 15.14 -64.07 6.38
N LEU A 51 13.93 -63.50 6.27
CA LEU A 51 12.72 -64.03 6.88
C LEU A 51 12.37 -65.41 6.34
N SER A 52 12.43 -65.62 5.03
CA SER A 52 12.09 -66.92 4.41
C SER A 52 13.06 -68.02 4.83
N VAL A 53 14.35 -67.71 4.92
CA VAL A 53 15.39 -68.64 5.41
C VAL A 53 15.26 -68.91 6.91
N SER A 54 14.92 -67.89 7.71
CA SER A 54 14.94 -67.98 9.17
C SER A 54 13.61 -68.44 9.79
N TRP A 55 12.53 -68.56 9.01
CA TRP A 55 11.19 -68.89 9.51
C TRP A 55 11.12 -70.23 10.24
N SER A 56 11.92 -71.21 9.82
CA SER A 56 12.01 -72.56 10.39
C SER A 56 13.06 -72.69 11.50
N HIS A 57 13.75 -71.60 11.87
CA HIS A 57 14.84 -71.65 12.83
C HIS A 57 14.35 -72.03 14.25
N PRO A 58 15.04 -72.94 14.98
CA PRO A 58 14.56 -73.47 16.26
C PRO A 58 14.51 -72.42 17.38
N ASN A 59 15.35 -71.38 17.33
CA ASN A 59 15.31 -70.28 18.29
C ASN A 59 14.13 -69.31 17.99
N ARG A 60 12.94 -69.63 18.49
CA ARG A 60 11.72 -68.82 18.30
C ARG A 60 11.84 -67.39 18.83
N ARG A 61 12.68 -67.13 19.85
CA ARG A 61 12.91 -65.77 20.37
C ARG A 61 13.69 -64.92 19.37
N ALA A 62 14.71 -65.48 18.72
CA ALA A 62 15.47 -64.81 17.67
C ALA A 62 14.58 -64.49 16.44
N VAL A 63 13.70 -65.43 16.05
CA VAL A 63 12.75 -65.24 14.94
C VAL A 63 11.75 -64.11 15.26
N LYS A 64 11.17 -64.08 16.47
CA LYS A 64 10.26 -62.99 16.88
C LYS A 64 10.95 -61.63 16.93
N ALA A 65 12.17 -61.56 17.46
CA ALA A 65 12.96 -60.33 17.49
C ALA A 65 13.34 -59.86 16.07
N GLY A 66 13.66 -60.79 15.17
CA GLY A 66 13.93 -60.51 13.76
C GLY A 66 12.70 -60.00 13.01
N LEU A 67 11.52 -60.58 13.26
CA LEU A 67 10.26 -60.10 12.69
C LEU A 67 9.93 -58.67 13.18
N ALA A 68 10.06 -58.42 14.49
CA ALA A 68 9.86 -57.09 15.05
C ALA A 68 10.84 -56.06 14.46
N LEU A 69 12.13 -56.43 14.33
CA LEU A 69 13.14 -55.60 13.69
C LEU A 69 12.78 -55.29 12.23
N PHE A 70 12.34 -56.29 11.47
CA PHE A 70 11.93 -56.10 10.08
C PHE A 70 10.69 -55.20 9.96
N THR A 71 9.68 -55.39 10.81
CA THR A 71 8.49 -54.51 10.85
C THR A 71 8.86 -53.07 11.19
N VAL A 72 9.69 -52.84 12.22
CA VAL A 72 10.15 -51.49 12.59
C VAL A 72 10.99 -50.87 11.46
N SER A 73 11.79 -51.68 10.76
CA SER A 73 12.55 -51.22 9.60
C SER A 73 11.61 -50.82 8.44
N LEU A 74 10.54 -51.58 8.18
CA LEU A 74 9.54 -51.18 7.18
C LEU A 74 8.81 -49.89 7.59
N LEU A 75 8.46 -49.72 8.87
CA LEU A 75 7.87 -48.47 9.36
C LEU A 75 8.81 -47.28 9.18
N LEU A 76 10.12 -47.46 9.42
CA LEU A 76 11.13 -46.45 9.14
C LEU A 76 11.14 -46.04 7.66
N LEU A 77 11.14 -47.02 6.74
CA LEU A 77 11.15 -46.74 5.31
C LEU A 77 9.84 -46.06 4.84
N VAL A 78 8.69 -46.56 5.28
CA VAL A 78 7.38 -45.99 4.93
C VAL A 78 7.24 -44.58 5.48
N SER A 79 7.56 -44.35 6.74
CA SER A 79 7.52 -42.99 7.32
C SER A 79 8.44 -42.02 6.57
N GLY A 80 9.62 -42.47 6.12
CA GLY A 80 10.52 -41.66 5.28
C GLY A 80 9.89 -41.28 3.93
N LEU A 81 9.30 -42.26 3.23
CA LEU A 81 8.62 -42.02 1.95
C LEU A 81 7.42 -41.07 2.08
N LEU A 82 6.63 -41.20 3.16
CA LEU A 82 5.49 -40.31 3.43
C LEU A 82 5.94 -38.86 3.71
N LEU A 83 7.11 -38.68 4.35
CA LEU A 83 7.69 -37.37 4.63
C LEU A 83 8.33 -36.69 3.41
N MET A 84 8.74 -37.45 2.39
CA MET A 84 9.34 -36.92 1.16
C MET A 84 8.36 -36.12 0.31
N ARG A 85 7.04 -36.33 0.45
CA ARG A 85 5.99 -35.65 -0.32
C ARG A 85 6.22 -35.75 -1.84
N LEU A 86 6.47 -36.98 -2.30
CA LEU A 86 6.77 -37.26 -3.71
C LEU A 86 5.62 -36.79 -4.60
N GLU A 87 5.95 -35.84 -5.47
CA GLU A 87 5.06 -35.26 -6.45
C GLU A 87 4.31 -36.35 -7.25
N GLY A 88 2.98 -36.24 -7.29
CA GLY A 88 2.11 -37.15 -8.04
C GLY A 88 1.92 -38.55 -7.43
N ILE A 89 2.54 -38.86 -6.29
CA ILE A 89 2.43 -40.18 -5.64
C ILE A 89 1.80 -40.05 -4.24
N VAL A 90 2.44 -39.32 -3.33
CA VAL A 90 1.95 -39.11 -1.96
C VAL A 90 2.33 -37.72 -1.48
N GLU A 91 1.35 -36.88 -1.19
CA GLU A 91 1.54 -35.53 -0.65
C GLU A 91 0.82 -35.35 0.69
N VAL A 92 1.50 -35.64 1.80
CA VAL A 92 0.96 -35.39 3.14
C VAL A 92 1.00 -33.89 3.47
N ARG A 93 -0.11 -33.19 3.21
CA ARG A 93 -0.25 -31.74 3.45
C ARG A 93 -0.58 -31.40 4.91
N SER A 94 -1.36 -32.25 5.59
CA SER A 94 -1.75 -32.06 6.99
C SER A 94 -0.53 -32.05 7.92
N GLU A 95 -0.40 -30.99 8.73
CA GLU A 95 0.66 -30.83 9.72
C GLU A 95 0.59 -31.91 10.80
N PHE A 96 -0.61 -32.26 11.24
CA PHE A 96 -0.86 -33.33 12.22
C PHE A 96 -0.28 -34.67 11.76
N TRP A 97 -0.63 -35.13 10.57
CA TRP A 97 -0.13 -36.41 10.04
C TRP A 97 1.38 -36.37 9.79
N ARG A 98 1.90 -35.23 9.32
CA ARG A 98 3.33 -35.05 9.13
C ARG A 98 4.11 -35.17 10.44
N SER A 99 3.59 -34.58 11.52
CA SER A 99 4.20 -34.68 12.84
C SER A 99 4.26 -36.15 13.31
N ILE A 100 3.18 -36.90 13.14
CA ILE A 100 3.13 -38.34 13.44
C ILE A 100 4.21 -39.10 12.65
N TYR A 101 4.29 -38.89 11.33
CA TYR A 101 5.27 -39.57 10.50
C TYR A 101 6.70 -39.16 10.85
N TYR A 102 6.94 -37.90 11.20
CA TYR A 102 8.24 -37.41 11.66
C TYR A 102 8.69 -38.11 12.94
N PHE A 103 7.85 -38.12 13.98
CA PHE A 103 8.19 -38.81 15.23
C PHE A 103 8.37 -40.31 15.04
N ALA A 104 7.54 -40.94 14.20
CA ALA A 104 7.75 -42.34 13.82
C ALA A 104 9.11 -42.55 13.13
N HIS A 105 9.50 -41.66 12.21
CA HIS A 105 10.76 -41.73 11.48
C HIS A 105 11.99 -41.51 12.37
N VAL A 106 11.86 -40.68 13.41
CA VAL A 106 12.94 -40.42 14.39
C VAL A 106 13.04 -41.53 15.45
N ALA A 107 11.92 -42.11 15.87
CA ALA A 107 11.89 -43.14 16.93
C ALA A 107 12.27 -44.54 16.41
N THR A 108 11.86 -44.90 15.19
CA THR A 108 12.07 -46.24 14.62
C THR A 108 13.55 -46.65 14.45
N PRO A 109 14.52 -45.77 14.13
CA PRO A 109 15.94 -46.14 14.11
C PRO A 109 16.48 -46.53 15.49
N LEU A 110 16.05 -45.84 16.55
CA LEU A 110 16.45 -46.16 17.93
C LEU A 110 15.90 -47.54 18.34
N LEU A 111 14.63 -47.79 18.02
CA LEU A 111 13.98 -49.08 18.22
C LEU A 111 14.63 -50.19 17.39
N ALA A 112 14.96 -49.93 16.13
CA ALA A 112 15.64 -50.87 15.24
C ALA A 112 17.04 -51.21 15.77
N GLY A 113 17.80 -50.22 16.25
CA GLY A 113 19.11 -50.45 16.87
C GLY A 113 19.01 -51.33 18.11
N TRP A 114 18.05 -51.04 19.00
CA TRP A 114 17.79 -51.86 20.19
C TRP A 114 17.35 -53.29 19.83
N LEU A 115 16.40 -53.45 18.91
CA LEU A 115 15.93 -54.74 18.41
C LEU A 115 17.02 -55.53 17.68
N PHE A 116 17.91 -54.85 16.96
CA PHE A 116 19.07 -55.48 16.32
C PHE A 116 20.03 -56.05 17.36
N VAL A 117 20.33 -55.31 18.43
CA VAL A 117 21.14 -55.82 19.56
C VAL A 117 20.46 -57.04 20.18
N LEU A 118 19.15 -56.99 20.47
CA LEU A 118 18.41 -58.14 21.02
C LEU A 118 18.40 -59.35 20.09
N HIS A 119 18.21 -59.13 18.79
CA HIS A 119 18.25 -60.17 17.76
C HIS A 119 19.64 -60.80 17.67
N ARG A 120 20.72 -60.01 17.84
CA ARG A 120 22.11 -60.48 17.75
C ARG A 120 22.64 -61.10 19.04
N LEU A 121 22.16 -60.70 20.21
CA LEU A 121 22.43 -61.36 21.50
C LEU A 121 21.91 -62.81 21.51
N ALA A 122 20.93 -63.12 20.67
CA ALA A 122 20.41 -64.47 20.44
C ALA A 122 21.12 -65.22 19.27
N GLY A 123 22.18 -64.66 18.70
CA GLY A 123 22.93 -65.16 17.53
C GLY A 123 24.47 -64.97 17.65
N PRO A 124 25.24 -65.01 16.53
CA PRO A 124 26.71 -64.93 16.57
C PRO A 124 27.24 -63.55 17.02
N LYS A 125 28.49 -63.49 17.52
CA LYS A 125 29.08 -62.25 18.08
C LYS A 125 29.16 -61.10 17.05
N ILE A 126 29.11 -59.86 17.53
CA ILE A 126 29.24 -58.62 16.74
C ILE A 126 30.71 -58.43 16.34
N ASN A 127 30.96 -58.07 15.08
CA ASN A 127 32.31 -57.74 14.60
C ASN A 127 32.63 -56.26 14.86
N TRP A 128 33.22 -55.97 16.02
CA TRP A 128 33.50 -54.61 16.48
C TRP A 128 34.55 -53.86 15.64
N SER A 129 35.47 -54.56 14.96
CA SER A 129 36.50 -53.90 14.15
C SER A 129 35.92 -53.19 12.92
N ALA A 130 34.91 -53.77 12.29
CA ALA A 130 34.16 -53.13 11.21
C ALA A 130 33.40 -51.89 11.71
N GLY A 131 32.79 -51.97 12.90
CA GLY A 131 32.07 -50.85 13.52
C GLY A 131 32.97 -49.65 13.84
N ILE A 132 34.19 -49.90 14.34
CA ILE A 132 35.17 -48.84 14.64
C ILE A 132 35.64 -48.17 13.35
N MET A 133 35.97 -48.93 12.30
CA MET A 133 36.40 -48.39 11.00
C MET A 133 35.33 -47.47 10.38
N TRP A 134 34.07 -47.91 10.37
CA TRP A 134 32.95 -47.10 9.88
C TRP A 134 32.71 -45.84 10.73
N SER A 135 32.96 -45.91 12.04
CA SER A 135 32.85 -44.75 12.93
C SER A 135 33.93 -43.69 12.63
N ILE A 136 35.17 -44.12 12.35
CA ILE A 136 36.28 -43.22 11.97
C ILE A 136 36.00 -42.56 10.62
N LEU A 137 35.58 -43.33 9.61
CA LEU A 137 35.23 -42.79 8.28
C LEU A 137 34.09 -41.77 8.38
N ALA A 138 33.08 -42.05 9.20
CA ALA A 138 31.96 -41.14 9.38
C ALA A 138 32.38 -39.85 10.13
N LEU A 139 33.29 -39.94 11.09
CA LEU A 139 33.87 -38.76 11.78
C LEU A 139 34.69 -37.89 10.82
N LEU A 140 35.54 -38.51 9.98
CA LEU A 140 36.33 -37.79 8.97
C LEU A 140 35.44 -37.11 7.92
N PHE A 141 34.40 -37.80 7.45
CA PHE A 141 33.41 -37.21 6.54
C PHE A 141 32.70 -36.02 7.17
N THR A 142 32.30 -36.14 8.45
CA THR A 142 31.64 -35.05 9.18
C THR A 142 32.57 -33.85 9.37
N GLY A 143 33.85 -34.09 9.70
CA GLY A 143 34.86 -33.03 9.79
C GLY A 143 35.08 -32.32 8.45
N GLY A 144 35.15 -33.05 7.34
CA GLY A 144 35.27 -32.46 5.99
C GLY A 144 34.06 -31.63 5.58
N MET A 145 32.86 -32.09 5.92
CA MET A 145 31.62 -31.36 5.64
C MET A 145 31.49 -30.08 6.47
N LEU A 146 31.95 -30.08 7.73
CA LEU A 146 32.02 -28.86 8.56
C LEU A 146 33.00 -27.82 8.00
N VAL A 147 34.14 -28.26 7.45
CA VAL A 147 35.08 -27.35 6.78
C VAL A 147 34.45 -26.75 5.51
N TRP A 148 33.73 -27.55 4.71
CA TRP A 148 33.00 -27.03 3.55
C TRP A 148 31.97 -25.95 3.95
N HIS A 149 31.20 -26.18 5.02
CA HIS A 149 30.23 -25.21 5.55
C HIS A 149 30.86 -23.86 5.92
N GLN A 150 32.09 -23.87 6.47
CA GLN A 150 32.82 -22.64 6.82
C GLN A 150 33.23 -21.81 5.59
N TYR A 151 33.43 -22.46 4.42
CA TYR A 151 34.00 -21.82 3.23
C TYR A 151 33.02 -21.66 2.06
N SER A 152 31.76 -22.12 2.16
CA SER A 152 30.74 -21.99 1.11
C SER A 152 30.03 -20.62 1.09
N GLY A 153 30.75 -19.54 1.40
CA GLY A 153 30.19 -18.18 1.42
C GLY A 153 29.69 -17.72 0.06
N GLN A 154 28.72 -16.79 0.06
CA GLN A 154 28.14 -16.28 -1.17
C GLN A 154 29.05 -15.25 -1.86
N GLU A 155 29.26 -15.44 -3.18
CA GLU A 155 29.97 -14.50 -4.04
C GLU A 155 29.01 -13.42 -4.56
N GLY A 156 29.53 -12.19 -4.67
CA GLY A 156 28.85 -11.04 -5.26
C GLY A 156 29.90 -9.95 -5.55
N ALA A 157 29.75 -9.22 -6.65
CA ALA A 157 30.63 -8.10 -6.96
C ALA A 157 30.20 -6.87 -6.16
N SER A 158 31.16 -6.14 -5.59
CA SER A 158 30.89 -4.84 -4.98
C SER A 158 30.79 -3.76 -6.06
N PRO A 159 29.84 -2.81 -5.95
CA PRO A 159 29.85 -1.61 -6.79
C PRO A 159 31.16 -0.84 -6.63
N SER A 160 31.66 -0.21 -7.70
CA SER A 160 32.88 0.61 -7.66
C SER A 160 32.76 1.81 -6.71
N GLU A 161 31.55 2.35 -6.55
CA GLU A 161 31.24 3.47 -5.65
C GLU A 161 30.84 3.02 -4.24
N GLY A 162 30.87 1.71 -3.95
CA GLY A 162 30.35 1.14 -2.71
C GLY A 162 28.85 1.43 -2.54
N GLU A 163 28.41 1.69 -1.31
CA GLU A 163 27.00 1.95 -1.00
C GLU A 163 26.42 3.18 -1.70
N LYS A 164 27.26 4.14 -2.12
CA LYS A 164 26.82 5.33 -2.86
C LYS A 164 26.21 5.01 -4.22
N TYR A 165 26.51 3.85 -4.78
CA TYR A 165 25.86 3.37 -6.01
C TYR A 165 24.34 3.42 -5.90
N PHE A 166 23.80 3.12 -4.72
CA PHE A 166 22.36 3.01 -4.57
C PHE A 166 21.66 4.36 -4.36
N GLU A 167 22.40 5.46 -4.18
CA GLU A 167 21.85 6.81 -4.06
C GLU A 167 21.43 7.36 -5.44
N PRO A 168 20.38 8.20 -5.53
CA PRO A 168 19.57 8.78 -4.44
C PRO A 168 18.35 7.94 -4.01
N SER A 169 18.17 6.72 -4.52
CA SER A 169 17.23 5.77 -3.91
C SER A 169 17.66 5.43 -2.48
N LEU A 170 16.72 5.02 -1.63
CA LEU A 170 17.01 4.50 -0.29
C LEU A 170 17.09 2.96 -0.26
N ALA A 171 16.92 2.29 -1.40
CA ALA A 171 17.05 0.84 -1.51
C ALA A 171 18.51 0.43 -1.34
N ARG A 172 18.79 -0.61 -0.56
CA ARG A 172 20.16 -1.10 -0.31
C ARG A 172 20.19 -2.61 -0.30
N THR A 173 21.37 -3.18 -0.58
CA THR A 173 21.60 -4.61 -0.32
C THR A 173 22.21 -4.80 1.07
N VAL A 174 21.91 -5.93 1.70
CA VAL A 174 22.32 -6.23 3.09
C VAL A 174 23.85 -6.20 3.28
N ASP A 175 24.62 -6.55 2.24
CA ASP A 175 26.08 -6.62 2.26
C ASP A 175 26.76 -5.56 1.37
N GLY A 176 25.98 -4.64 0.81
CA GLY A 176 26.45 -3.59 -0.11
C GLY A 176 26.94 -4.11 -1.46
N LYS A 177 26.68 -5.38 -1.81
CA LYS A 177 27.08 -5.98 -3.10
C LYS A 177 25.91 -6.06 -4.08
N PHE A 178 26.23 -6.27 -5.35
CA PHE A 178 25.24 -6.60 -6.38
C PHE A 178 24.67 -8.00 -6.16
N ILE A 179 23.41 -8.18 -6.54
CA ILE A 179 22.70 -9.45 -6.59
C ILE A 179 22.55 -9.84 -8.07
N SER A 180 23.00 -11.04 -8.44
CA SER A 180 22.83 -11.50 -9.83
C SER A 180 21.36 -11.51 -10.26
N ASP A 181 21.11 -11.03 -11.46
CA ASP A 181 19.85 -11.14 -12.19
C ASP A 181 19.24 -12.55 -12.16
N SER A 182 20.04 -13.61 -12.34
CA SER A 182 19.62 -15.02 -12.28
C SER A 182 19.01 -15.42 -10.93
N ARG A 183 19.32 -14.68 -9.86
CA ARG A 183 18.72 -14.87 -8.53
C ARG A 183 17.48 -14.02 -8.33
N LEU A 184 17.37 -12.86 -8.96
CA LEU A 184 16.21 -11.98 -8.85
C LEU A 184 15.08 -12.37 -9.83
N MET A 185 15.42 -13.00 -10.96
CA MET A 185 14.48 -13.41 -12.02
C MET A 185 14.17 -14.92 -11.91
N ARG A 186 13.38 -15.28 -10.89
CA ARG A 186 13.07 -16.67 -10.54
C ARG A 186 11.59 -17.03 -10.66
N ASP A 187 10.81 -16.19 -11.33
CA ASP A 187 9.34 -16.29 -11.40
C ASP A 187 8.87 -17.63 -11.99
N ASP A 188 9.57 -18.13 -13.02
CA ASP A 188 9.29 -19.45 -13.61
C ASP A 188 9.47 -20.61 -12.62
N THR A 189 10.41 -20.50 -11.68
CA THR A 189 10.54 -21.51 -10.62
C THR A 189 9.42 -21.38 -9.60
N CYS A 190 9.00 -20.16 -9.28
CA CYS A 190 7.88 -19.92 -8.37
C CYS A 190 6.58 -20.50 -8.95
N LEU A 191 6.35 -20.33 -10.27
CA LEU A 191 5.20 -20.84 -11.02
C LEU A 191 5.00 -22.35 -10.85
N GLU A 192 6.07 -23.14 -10.70
CA GLU A 192 5.97 -24.60 -10.53
C GLU A 192 5.22 -25.04 -9.26
N CYS A 193 5.15 -24.18 -8.23
CA CYS A 193 4.43 -24.45 -6.98
C CYS A 193 3.34 -23.42 -6.65
N HIS A 194 3.37 -22.25 -7.29
CA HIS A 194 2.47 -21.12 -7.07
C HIS A 194 1.79 -20.63 -8.37
N PRO A 195 1.12 -21.52 -9.13
CA PRO A 195 0.52 -21.14 -10.40
C PRO A 195 -0.58 -20.09 -10.27
N SER A 196 -1.37 -20.11 -9.18
CA SER A 196 -2.43 -19.13 -8.98
C SER A 196 -1.86 -17.74 -8.70
N ALA A 197 -0.88 -17.64 -7.78
CA ALA A 197 -0.23 -16.36 -7.48
C ALA A 197 0.49 -15.78 -8.70
N HIS A 198 1.22 -16.62 -9.45
CA HIS A 198 1.92 -16.18 -10.66
C HIS A 198 0.95 -15.71 -11.74
N ALA A 199 -0.17 -16.41 -11.96
CA ALA A 199 -1.17 -16.01 -12.95
C ALA A 199 -1.71 -14.60 -12.65
N LEU A 200 -1.98 -14.28 -11.38
CA LEU A 200 -2.41 -12.95 -10.95
C LEU A 200 -1.29 -11.90 -11.10
N TRP A 201 -0.08 -12.19 -10.58
CA TRP A 201 1.06 -11.29 -10.67
C TRP A 201 1.42 -10.93 -12.12
N SER A 202 1.38 -11.91 -13.03
CA SER A 202 1.69 -11.70 -14.45
C SER A 202 0.77 -10.69 -15.16
N GLN A 203 -0.38 -10.37 -14.56
CA GLN A 203 -1.36 -9.41 -15.04
C GLN A 203 -1.34 -8.08 -14.26
N SER A 204 -0.44 -7.92 -13.29
CA SER A 204 -0.39 -6.80 -12.36
C SER A 204 0.50 -5.65 -12.84
N ALA A 205 0.25 -4.45 -12.33
CA ALA A 205 1.14 -3.30 -12.54
C ALA A 205 2.55 -3.51 -11.96
N HIS A 206 2.74 -4.41 -11.00
CA HIS A 206 4.06 -4.76 -10.48
C HIS A 206 4.90 -5.54 -11.50
N LYS A 207 4.29 -6.48 -12.25
CA LYS A 207 4.97 -7.13 -13.38
C LYS A 207 5.39 -6.10 -14.44
N PHE A 208 4.53 -5.13 -14.69
CA PHE A 208 4.72 -4.07 -15.68
C PHE A 208 5.13 -2.74 -15.03
N SER A 209 6.10 -2.79 -14.12
CA SER A 209 6.61 -1.60 -13.42
C SER A 209 7.88 -1.03 -14.06
N SER A 210 8.61 -1.83 -14.83
CA SER A 210 9.89 -1.48 -15.42
C SER A 210 9.70 -0.97 -16.86
N PHE A 211 10.74 -1.01 -17.68
CA PHE A 211 10.75 -0.55 -19.08
C PHE A 211 9.74 -1.30 -19.99
N ASN A 212 9.19 -2.43 -19.52
CA ASN A 212 8.07 -3.13 -20.15
C ASN A 212 6.71 -2.40 -20.05
N ASN A 213 6.66 -1.23 -19.43
CA ASN A 213 5.49 -0.36 -19.39
C ASN A 213 5.73 0.87 -20.27
N PRO A 214 4.98 1.07 -21.36
CA PRO A 214 5.26 2.13 -22.33
C PRO A 214 5.14 3.54 -21.74
N ALA A 215 4.21 3.76 -20.81
CA ALA A 215 4.04 5.06 -20.15
C ALA A 215 5.22 5.39 -19.22
N TYR A 216 5.70 4.40 -18.45
CA TYR A 216 6.90 4.55 -17.63
C TYR A 216 8.15 4.73 -18.49
N LEU A 217 8.32 3.88 -19.51
CA LEU A 217 9.43 3.93 -20.47
C LEU A 217 9.61 5.31 -21.09
N ALA A 218 8.51 5.92 -21.56
CA ALA A 218 8.55 7.27 -22.12
C ALA A 218 9.01 8.31 -21.08
N SER A 219 8.45 8.25 -19.86
CA SER A 219 8.78 9.17 -18.78
C SER A 219 10.26 9.05 -18.36
N VAL A 220 10.73 7.83 -18.08
CA VAL A 220 12.10 7.61 -17.60
C VAL A 220 13.14 7.88 -18.68
N ARG A 221 12.85 7.65 -19.96
CA ARG A 221 13.73 8.03 -21.07
C ARG A 221 13.86 9.55 -21.17
N ASN A 222 12.75 10.29 -21.02
CA ASN A 222 12.80 11.75 -20.98
C ASN A 222 13.68 12.24 -19.82
N THR A 223 13.42 11.76 -18.60
CA THR A 223 14.23 12.11 -17.43
C THR A 223 15.70 11.76 -17.64
N ARG A 224 16.04 10.54 -18.11
CA ARG A 224 17.43 10.13 -18.37
C ARG A 224 18.12 11.01 -19.40
N LYS A 225 17.40 11.45 -20.44
CA LYS A 225 17.93 12.40 -21.43
C LYS A 225 18.25 13.75 -20.79
N VAL A 226 17.31 14.32 -20.02
CA VAL A 226 17.51 15.59 -19.29
C VAL A 226 18.71 15.48 -18.35
N LEU A 227 18.80 14.40 -17.58
CA LEU A 227 19.92 14.16 -16.67
C LEU A 227 21.25 14.03 -17.40
N LEU A 228 21.29 13.31 -18.52
CA LEU A 228 22.52 13.18 -19.30
C LEU A 228 22.98 14.52 -19.87
N GLU A 229 22.06 15.35 -20.37
CA GLU A 229 22.35 16.69 -20.88
C GLU A 229 22.79 17.65 -19.77
N ARG A 230 22.17 17.56 -18.58
CA ARG A 230 22.42 18.45 -17.43
C ARG A 230 23.66 18.06 -16.62
N ASP A 231 23.81 16.77 -16.32
CA ASP A 231 24.76 16.24 -15.33
C ASP A 231 25.87 15.37 -15.94
N GLY A 232 25.76 15.04 -17.24
CA GLY A 232 26.70 14.16 -17.93
C GLY A 232 26.58 12.67 -17.55
N ASN A 233 25.57 12.31 -16.75
CA ASN A 233 25.27 10.94 -16.34
C ASN A 233 23.77 10.79 -16.00
N VAL A 234 23.33 9.58 -15.69
CA VAL A 234 21.91 9.28 -15.38
C VAL A 234 21.69 8.82 -13.94
N HIS A 235 22.67 8.99 -13.04
CA HIS A 235 22.62 8.41 -11.70
C HIS A 235 21.41 8.90 -10.87
N ALA A 236 20.95 10.13 -11.06
CA ALA A 236 19.74 10.61 -10.38
C ALA A 236 18.49 9.78 -10.73
N ALA A 237 18.44 9.10 -11.88
CA ALA A 237 17.36 8.19 -12.26
C ALA A 237 17.32 6.90 -11.41
N ARG A 238 18.38 6.59 -10.63
CA ARG A 238 18.36 5.50 -9.65
C ARG A 238 17.24 5.69 -8.61
N PHE A 239 16.80 6.94 -8.38
CA PHE A 239 15.58 7.27 -7.63
C PHE A 239 14.37 6.44 -8.11
N CYS A 240 14.16 6.33 -9.42
CA CYS A 240 13.08 5.55 -10.01
C CYS A 240 13.36 4.04 -9.88
N ALA A 241 14.63 3.65 -10.09
CA ALA A 241 15.05 2.26 -10.24
C ALA A 241 14.80 1.40 -8.99
N GLY A 242 14.89 1.99 -7.79
CA GLY A 242 14.61 1.27 -6.55
C GLY A 242 13.16 0.76 -6.43
N CYS A 243 12.19 1.44 -7.07
CA CYS A 243 10.78 1.04 -7.08
C CYS A 243 10.37 0.34 -8.39
N HIS A 244 10.86 0.82 -9.53
CA HIS A 244 10.40 0.41 -10.86
C HIS A 244 11.32 -0.62 -11.54
N ASP A 245 12.63 -0.46 -11.38
CA ASP A 245 13.65 -1.25 -12.09
C ASP A 245 14.59 -2.03 -11.14
N PRO A 246 14.07 -2.73 -10.11
CA PRO A 246 14.89 -3.30 -9.06
C PRO A 246 15.87 -4.37 -9.58
N VAL A 247 15.48 -5.14 -10.60
CA VAL A 247 16.35 -6.19 -11.18
C VAL A 247 17.59 -5.60 -11.83
N PRO A 248 17.51 -4.71 -12.84
CA PRO A 248 18.71 -4.10 -13.41
C PRO A 248 19.45 -3.20 -12.42
N PHE A 249 18.75 -2.63 -11.43
CA PHE A 249 19.38 -1.81 -10.41
C PHE A 249 20.29 -2.64 -9.48
N PHE A 250 19.77 -3.71 -8.88
CA PHE A 250 20.55 -4.54 -7.96
C PHE A 250 21.57 -5.45 -8.65
N SER A 251 21.43 -5.71 -9.96
CA SER A 251 22.45 -6.43 -10.73
C SER A 251 23.59 -5.54 -11.22
N GLY A 252 23.44 -4.21 -11.12
CA GLY A 252 24.38 -3.22 -11.65
C GLY A 252 24.20 -2.91 -13.14
N ALA A 253 23.24 -3.55 -13.82
CA ALA A 253 22.99 -3.33 -15.25
C ALA A 253 22.41 -1.93 -15.56
N PHE A 254 21.66 -1.32 -14.63
CA PHE A 254 20.92 -0.07 -14.84
C PHE A 254 21.80 1.14 -15.25
N ASP A 255 23.03 1.17 -14.75
CA ASP A 255 24.01 2.25 -15.03
C ASP A 255 24.97 1.91 -16.17
N ASN A 256 24.83 0.74 -16.79
CA ASN A 256 25.62 0.43 -17.96
C ASN A 256 25.31 1.49 -19.05
N PRO A 257 26.31 2.24 -19.54
CA PRO A 257 26.09 3.28 -20.55
C PRO A 257 25.49 2.75 -21.86
N THR A 258 25.64 1.44 -22.12
CA THR A 258 25.05 0.75 -23.26
C THR A 258 23.92 -0.19 -22.85
N TYR A 259 23.26 0.06 -21.72
CA TYR A 259 22.11 -0.72 -21.26
C TYR A 259 20.99 -0.67 -22.31
N ASP A 260 20.52 -1.85 -22.74
CA ASP A 260 19.41 -1.97 -23.67
C ASP A 260 18.09 -2.04 -22.88
N ASP A 261 17.44 -0.88 -22.76
CA ASP A 261 16.18 -0.73 -22.04
C ASP A 261 14.96 -1.36 -22.75
N VAL A 262 15.16 -2.05 -23.88
CA VAL A 262 14.10 -2.76 -24.62
C VAL A 262 14.33 -4.26 -24.63
N ASN A 263 15.53 -4.71 -25.01
CA ASN A 263 15.79 -6.13 -25.28
C ASN A 263 16.52 -6.85 -24.14
N ASP A 264 17.11 -6.12 -23.19
CA ASP A 264 17.73 -6.76 -22.04
C ASP A 264 16.65 -7.47 -21.18
N PRO A 265 16.80 -8.75 -20.82
CA PRO A 265 15.81 -9.47 -20.02
C PRO A 265 15.48 -8.77 -18.69
N THR A 266 16.46 -8.09 -18.09
CA THR A 266 16.27 -7.36 -16.83
C THR A 266 15.35 -6.14 -16.99
N SER A 267 15.31 -5.53 -18.18
CA SER A 267 14.42 -4.39 -18.48
C SER A 267 12.95 -4.81 -18.55
N GLN A 268 12.71 -6.11 -18.77
CA GLN A 268 11.38 -6.70 -18.88
C GLN A 268 10.92 -7.41 -17.59
N ALA A 269 11.74 -7.38 -16.54
CA ALA A 269 11.50 -8.13 -15.32
C ALA A 269 10.36 -7.52 -14.47
N GLY A 270 10.38 -6.20 -14.28
CA GLY A 270 9.52 -5.51 -13.31
C GLY A 270 9.89 -5.85 -11.86
N ILE A 271 8.91 -5.76 -10.98
CA ILE A 271 8.99 -6.26 -9.61
C ILE A 271 8.66 -7.76 -9.66
N THR A 272 9.69 -8.60 -9.57
CA THR A 272 9.56 -10.06 -9.58
C THR A 272 9.07 -10.60 -8.23
N CYS A 273 8.66 -11.87 -8.19
CA CYS A 273 8.33 -12.54 -6.93
C CYS A 273 9.51 -12.43 -5.94
N THR A 274 10.73 -12.60 -6.45
CA THR A 274 11.92 -12.57 -5.61
C THR A 274 12.25 -11.17 -5.13
N VAL A 275 12.08 -10.12 -5.93
CA VAL A 275 12.32 -8.74 -5.47
C VAL A 275 11.49 -8.43 -4.21
N CYS A 276 10.19 -8.70 -4.23
CA CYS A 276 9.34 -8.48 -3.06
C CYS A 276 9.72 -9.42 -1.90
N HIS A 277 9.84 -10.72 -2.17
CA HIS A 277 10.00 -11.72 -1.12
C HIS A 277 11.43 -11.83 -0.56
N ALA A 278 12.42 -11.24 -1.22
CA ALA A 278 13.82 -11.18 -0.77
C ALA A 278 14.12 -9.98 0.13
N ILE A 279 13.20 -9.01 0.25
CA ILE A 279 13.34 -7.93 1.24
C ILE A 279 13.46 -8.55 2.63
N GLU A 280 14.46 -8.13 3.39
CA GLU A 280 14.80 -8.65 4.72
C GLU A 280 14.39 -7.70 5.83
N SER A 281 14.50 -6.39 5.61
CA SER A 281 14.08 -5.39 6.58
C SER A 281 13.74 -4.05 5.93
N ILE A 282 13.01 -3.22 6.69
CA ILE A 282 12.57 -1.87 6.31
C ILE A 282 13.15 -0.94 7.38
N PRO A 283 14.22 -0.18 7.08
CA PRO A 283 14.88 0.66 8.08
C PRO A 283 14.00 1.79 8.63
N GLY A 284 13.03 2.29 7.86
CA GLY A 284 12.17 3.38 8.27
C GLY A 284 11.05 3.69 7.28
N PRO A 285 10.18 4.65 7.61
CA PRO A 285 9.00 5.00 6.81
C PRO A 285 9.24 6.23 5.91
N ARG A 286 10.46 6.51 5.45
CA ARG A 286 10.74 7.68 4.58
C ARG A 286 10.26 7.49 3.15
N GLY A 287 9.99 6.25 2.75
CA GLY A 287 9.62 5.91 1.38
C GLY A 287 10.84 5.86 0.45
N ASN A 288 10.69 6.19 -0.84
CA ASN A 288 11.79 6.19 -1.84
C ASN A 288 12.62 4.90 -1.88
N SER A 289 11.93 3.76 -1.82
CA SER A 289 12.48 2.41 -1.78
C SER A 289 13.29 2.10 -0.52
N GLU A 290 12.99 2.70 0.65
CA GLU A 290 13.71 2.41 1.90
C GLU A 290 13.51 0.96 2.38
N PHE A 291 14.28 0.03 1.83
CA PHE A 291 14.34 -1.38 2.23
C PHE A 291 15.74 -1.94 2.03
N LEU A 292 16.03 -3.01 2.80
CA LEU A 292 17.21 -3.85 2.62
C LEU A 292 16.81 -5.16 1.95
N ILE A 293 17.36 -5.42 0.76
CA ILE A 293 17.19 -6.69 0.04
C ILE A 293 18.40 -7.59 0.25
N GLY A 294 18.14 -8.84 0.63
CA GLY A 294 19.16 -9.86 0.75
C GLY A 294 19.27 -10.70 -0.50
N GLN A 295 20.45 -11.27 -0.77
CA GLN A 295 20.58 -12.30 -1.78
C GLN A 295 19.95 -13.61 -1.27
N PRO A 296 18.86 -14.12 -1.90
CA PRO A 296 18.19 -15.30 -1.38
C PRO A 296 19.12 -16.51 -1.37
N ASP A 297 19.20 -17.20 -0.23
CA ASP A 297 19.85 -18.50 -0.18
C ASP A 297 19.04 -19.53 -0.98
N LEU A 298 19.74 -20.38 -1.73
CA LEU A 298 19.12 -21.35 -2.63
C LEU A 298 19.28 -22.78 -2.14
N TYR A 299 18.28 -23.60 -2.47
CA TYR A 299 18.36 -25.05 -2.36
C TYR A 299 19.37 -25.62 -3.37
N PRO A 300 19.95 -26.81 -3.11
CA PRO A 300 20.79 -27.53 -4.05
C PRO A 300 20.17 -27.59 -5.45
N PHE A 301 20.98 -27.31 -6.47
CA PHE A 301 20.59 -27.33 -7.88
C PHE A 301 19.52 -26.30 -8.31
N ALA A 302 19.27 -25.25 -7.54
CA ALA A 302 18.29 -24.23 -7.91
C ALA A 302 18.60 -23.56 -9.27
N LEU A 303 19.87 -23.38 -9.61
CA LEU A 303 20.33 -22.77 -10.87
C LEU A 303 20.70 -23.81 -11.94
N SER A 304 20.36 -25.09 -11.74
CA SER A 304 20.68 -26.14 -12.71
C SER A 304 19.68 -26.16 -13.87
N GLU A 305 20.19 -26.36 -15.08
CA GLU A 305 19.39 -26.58 -16.29
C GLU A 305 18.99 -28.06 -16.49
N SER A 306 19.62 -29.00 -15.78
CA SER A 306 19.30 -30.43 -15.89
C SER A 306 17.91 -30.75 -15.33
N PRO A 307 16.99 -31.33 -16.13
CA PRO A 307 15.63 -31.67 -15.67
C PRO A 307 15.60 -32.58 -14.43
N LEU A 308 16.56 -33.49 -14.32
CA LEU A 308 16.70 -34.38 -13.17
C LEU A 308 17.06 -33.59 -11.90
N LEU A 309 18.02 -32.66 -12.00
CA LEU A 309 18.48 -31.89 -10.86
C LEU A 309 17.46 -30.82 -10.44
N THR A 310 16.72 -30.25 -11.37
CA THR A 310 15.58 -29.36 -11.09
C THR A 310 14.44 -30.12 -10.40
N PHE A 311 14.16 -31.36 -10.81
CA PHE A 311 13.25 -32.24 -10.08
C PHE A 311 13.72 -32.46 -8.64
N VAL A 312 15.00 -32.78 -8.44
CA VAL A 312 15.59 -32.94 -7.10
C VAL A 312 15.42 -31.65 -6.27
N ASN A 313 15.68 -30.49 -6.86
CA ASN A 313 15.50 -29.19 -6.20
C ASN A 313 14.04 -29.01 -5.71
N ARG A 314 13.05 -29.21 -6.59
CA ARG A 314 11.62 -29.16 -6.23
C ARG A 314 11.27 -30.10 -5.09
N GLN A 315 11.75 -31.35 -5.16
CA GLN A 315 11.46 -32.33 -4.12
C GLN A 315 12.07 -31.92 -2.78
N LEU A 316 13.28 -31.34 -2.76
CA LEU A 316 13.88 -30.83 -1.52
C LEU A 316 13.04 -29.71 -0.89
N ILE A 317 12.54 -28.77 -1.71
CA ILE A 317 11.66 -27.69 -1.25
C ILE A 317 10.37 -28.28 -0.65
N ARG A 318 9.68 -29.18 -1.35
CA ARG A 318 8.42 -29.79 -0.88
C ARG A 318 8.59 -30.62 0.40
N ALA A 319 9.68 -31.39 0.48
CA ALA A 319 9.99 -32.24 1.63
C ALA A 319 10.35 -31.43 2.89
N LYS A 320 11.12 -30.34 2.74
CA LYS A 320 11.56 -29.49 3.86
C LYS A 320 11.38 -27.99 3.53
N PRO A 321 10.13 -27.47 3.52
CA PRO A 321 9.81 -26.10 3.08
C PRO A 321 10.13 -25.01 4.11
N SER A 322 10.60 -25.34 5.31
CA SER A 322 10.91 -24.36 6.37
C SER A 322 11.97 -23.35 5.95
N PHE A 323 13.03 -23.82 5.29
CA PHE A 323 14.08 -22.96 4.76
C PHE A 323 13.53 -22.04 3.64
N HIS A 324 12.76 -22.58 2.68
CA HIS A 324 12.05 -21.78 1.68
C HIS A 324 11.15 -20.70 2.31
N LYS A 325 10.34 -21.05 3.32
CA LYS A 325 9.47 -20.11 4.02
C LYS A 325 10.25 -18.97 4.68
N ARG A 326 11.39 -19.24 5.36
CA ARG A 326 12.21 -18.17 5.97
C ARG A 326 12.79 -17.24 4.91
N THR A 327 13.30 -17.81 3.82
CA THR A 327 13.93 -17.04 2.74
C THR A 327 12.94 -16.07 2.09
N TYR A 328 11.67 -16.45 1.92
CA TYR A 328 10.71 -15.67 1.13
C TYR A 328 9.54 -15.06 1.92
N LEU A 329 9.26 -15.51 3.15
CA LEU A 329 8.12 -15.02 3.95
C LEU A 329 8.58 -14.53 5.32
N LYS A 330 8.67 -13.20 5.44
CA LYS A 330 8.99 -12.46 6.67
C LYS A 330 7.74 -11.74 7.21
N PRO A 331 7.68 -11.43 8.52
CA PRO A 331 6.57 -10.67 9.11
C PRO A 331 6.31 -9.31 8.44
N LEU A 332 7.34 -8.67 7.90
CA LEU A 332 7.23 -7.37 7.21
C LEU A 332 6.20 -7.38 6.07
N HIS A 333 5.96 -8.50 5.38
CA HIS A 333 4.98 -8.56 4.28
C HIS A 333 3.53 -8.36 4.75
N GLN A 334 3.28 -8.41 6.06
CA GLN A 334 1.98 -8.15 6.68
C GLN A 334 1.88 -6.73 7.25
N SER A 335 2.91 -5.91 7.07
CA SER A 335 2.96 -4.51 7.55
C SER A 335 2.57 -3.54 6.44
N ALA A 336 2.02 -2.38 6.81
CA ALA A 336 1.76 -1.30 5.85
C ALA A 336 3.07 -0.62 5.41
N GLU A 337 4.08 -0.65 6.27
CA GLU A 337 5.42 -0.14 6.05
C GLU A 337 6.08 -0.80 4.84
N PHE A 338 5.78 -2.08 4.57
CA PHE A 338 6.27 -2.79 3.38
C PHE A 338 5.80 -2.14 2.08
N CYS A 339 4.53 -1.76 1.98
CA CYS A 339 4.03 -1.03 0.82
C CYS A 339 4.55 0.41 0.80
N SER A 340 4.75 1.01 1.99
CA SER A 340 5.21 2.40 2.14
C SER A 340 6.56 2.67 1.48
N THR A 341 7.43 1.65 1.36
CA THR A 341 8.73 1.83 0.74
C THR A 341 8.62 2.35 -0.68
N CYS A 342 7.59 1.94 -1.44
CA CYS A 342 7.34 2.42 -2.80
C CYS A 342 6.15 3.38 -2.90
N HIS A 343 5.19 3.33 -1.97
CA HIS A 343 3.98 4.15 -1.97
C HIS A 343 4.04 5.41 -1.08
N LYS A 344 5.24 5.76 -0.63
CA LYS A 344 5.59 7.08 -0.09
C LYS A 344 6.82 7.59 -0.84
N VAL A 345 6.72 8.80 -1.38
CA VAL A 345 7.70 9.35 -2.29
C VAL A 345 8.02 10.79 -1.93
N HIS A 346 9.29 11.15 -2.06
CA HIS A 346 9.77 12.52 -2.08
C HIS A 346 10.76 12.70 -3.23
N ILE A 347 10.79 13.88 -3.82
CA ILE A 347 11.71 14.20 -4.91
C ILE A 347 13.01 14.70 -4.28
N PRO A 348 14.13 13.99 -4.49
CA PRO A 348 15.42 14.37 -3.92
C PRO A 348 16.06 15.54 -4.69
N GLU A 349 16.96 16.25 -4.03
CA GLU A 349 17.65 17.42 -4.60
C GLU A 349 18.55 17.01 -5.79
N GLU A 350 19.11 15.80 -5.74
CA GLU A 350 19.89 15.22 -6.83
C GLU A 350 19.08 15.11 -8.12
N LEU A 351 17.75 14.90 -8.02
CA LEU A 351 16.87 14.82 -9.19
C LEU A 351 16.43 16.21 -9.67
N ASN A 352 15.95 17.07 -8.76
CA ASN A 352 15.33 18.36 -9.12
C ASN A 352 16.24 19.60 -9.05
N GLN A 353 17.49 19.45 -8.56
CA GLN A 353 18.48 20.52 -8.39
C GLN A 353 17.97 21.73 -7.59
N TYR A 354 17.06 21.49 -6.63
CA TYR A 354 16.45 22.55 -5.84
C TYR A 354 16.39 22.22 -4.34
N ARG A 355 15.63 21.21 -3.93
CA ARG A 355 15.48 20.77 -2.52
C ARG A 355 14.58 19.55 -2.42
N PHE A 356 14.44 19.00 -1.21
CA PHE A 356 13.38 18.06 -0.88
C PHE A 356 12.00 18.65 -1.22
N LEU A 357 11.24 17.92 -2.04
CA LEU A 357 9.82 18.18 -2.31
C LEU A 357 9.02 16.92 -2.04
N ARG A 358 7.86 17.05 -1.37
CA ARG A 358 6.99 15.89 -1.15
C ARG A 358 6.35 15.48 -2.48
N GLY A 359 6.48 14.21 -2.84
CA GLY A 359 5.79 13.59 -3.96
C GLY A 359 4.51 12.88 -3.50
N GLN A 360 4.20 11.77 -4.18
CA GLN A 360 3.04 10.94 -3.88
C GLN A 360 3.19 10.27 -2.50
N ASN A 361 2.11 10.24 -1.69
CA ASN A 361 2.21 9.78 -0.30
C ASN A 361 0.96 9.07 0.21
N HIS A 362 0.76 7.82 -0.22
CA HIS A 362 -0.37 7.00 0.23
C HIS A 362 -0.27 6.57 1.67
N TYR A 363 0.95 6.25 2.12
CA TYR A 363 1.16 5.69 3.45
C TYR A 363 0.70 6.64 4.55
N ASP A 364 1.16 7.90 4.55
CA ASP A 364 0.78 8.85 5.62
C ASP A 364 -0.72 9.17 5.54
N SER A 365 -1.27 9.26 4.33
CA SER A 365 -2.71 9.43 4.13
C SER A 365 -3.52 8.27 4.72
N TRP A 366 -3.05 7.04 4.57
CA TRP A 366 -3.69 5.85 5.09
C TRP A 366 -3.54 5.78 6.61
N LEU A 367 -2.32 5.97 7.11
CA LEU A 367 -1.99 5.96 8.52
C LEU A 367 -2.89 6.94 9.29
N LEU A 368 -3.10 8.16 8.77
CA LEU A 368 -3.90 9.19 9.44
C LEU A 368 -5.42 9.11 9.18
N SER A 369 -5.88 8.06 8.51
CA SER A 369 -7.30 7.79 8.29
C SER A 369 -7.93 7.03 9.46
N GLY A 370 -9.26 7.06 9.53
CA GLY A 370 -10.02 6.22 10.46
C GLY A 370 -10.04 4.76 10.02
N VAL A 371 -9.70 4.49 8.75
CA VAL A 371 -9.66 3.14 8.18
C VAL A 371 -8.49 2.34 8.72
N SER A 372 -7.32 2.95 8.89
CA SER A 372 -6.17 2.30 9.54
C SER A 372 -6.42 2.00 11.02
N GLY A 373 -7.37 2.70 11.65
CA GLY A 373 -7.59 2.67 13.09
C GLY A 373 -6.61 3.53 13.89
N HIS A 374 -5.70 4.26 13.22
CA HIS A 374 -4.74 5.13 13.89
C HIS A 374 -5.19 6.60 13.90
N GLY A 375 -5.94 7.07 12.90
CA GLY A 375 -6.33 8.48 12.79
C GLY A 375 -7.38 8.94 13.81
N VAL A 376 -7.11 10.00 14.60
CA VAL A 376 -8.05 10.55 15.61
C VAL A 376 -9.04 11.60 15.10
N ALA A 377 -8.87 12.08 13.87
CA ALA A 377 -9.59 13.23 13.33
C ALA A 377 -10.56 12.91 12.17
N SER A 378 -10.89 11.65 11.95
CA SER A 378 -11.74 11.25 10.82
C SER A 378 -13.19 11.68 10.98
N PHE A 379 -13.88 11.91 9.87
CA PHE A 379 -15.32 12.22 9.86
C PHE A 379 -16.15 10.96 10.11
N TYR A 380 -15.72 9.83 9.55
CA TYR A 380 -16.32 8.52 9.76
C TYR A 380 -15.27 7.51 10.18
N TYR A 381 -15.68 6.53 10.99
CA TYR A 381 -14.83 5.43 11.46
C TYR A 381 -15.47 4.09 11.10
N PRO A 382 -14.74 3.13 10.52
CA PRO A 382 -15.30 1.83 10.16
C PRO A 382 -15.56 0.96 11.40
N PRO A 383 -16.48 -0.02 11.32
CA PRO A 383 -16.71 -0.96 12.42
C PRO A 383 -15.47 -1.76 12.82
N LYS A 384 -14.51 -1.94 11.91
CA LYS A 384 -13.21 -2.58 12.15
C LYS A 384 -12.12 -1.83 11.39
N ALA A 385 -10.98 -1.63 12.02
CA ALA A 385 -9.79 -1.13 11.35
C ALA A 385 -9.25 -2.14 10.33
N GLN A 386 -8.64 -1.61 9.28
CA GLN A 386 -7.80 -2.34 8.35
C GLN A 386 -6.36 -2.26 8.85
N ALA A 387 -5.73 -3.40 9.10
CA ALA A 387 -4.39 -3.44 9.69
C ALA A 387 -3.28 -3.04 8.71
N ASN A 388 -3.50 -3.20 7.40
CA ASN A 388 -2.52 -2.93 6.35
C ASN A 388 -3.21 -2.75 4.98
N CYS A 389 -2.40 -2.50 3.95
CA CYS A 389 -2.85 -2.33 2.56
C CYS A 389 -3.41 -3.63 1.95
N ASN A 390 -2.95 -4.80 2.41
CA ASN A 390 -3.27 -6.11 1.83
C ASN A 390 -4.76 -6.44 1.98
N GLY A 391 -5.43 -5.93 3.02
CA GLY A 391 -6.86 -6.15 3.24
C GLY A 391 -7.74 -5.69 2.06
N CYS A 392 -7.34 -4.62 1.37
CA CYS A 392 -8.06 -4.10 0.21
C CYS A 392 -7.38 -4.45 -1.13
N HIS A 393 -6.04 -4.40 -1.18
CA HIS A 393 -5.30 -4.55 -2.44
C HIS A 393 -4.86 -5.99 -2.72
N MET A 394 -4.90 -6.89 -1.73
CA MET A 394 -4.56 -8.30 -1.86
C MET A 394 -5.60 -9.20 -1.16
N PRO A 395 -6.90 -9.08 -1.51
CA PRO A 395 -7.96 -9.86 -0.90
C PRO A 395 -7.72 -11.37 -1.05
N LEU A 396 -8.35 -12.18 -0.22
CA LEU A 396 -8.18 -13.64 -0.30
C LEU A 396 -8.89 -14.19 -1.53
N VAL A 397 -8.19 -15.04 -2.29
CA VAL A 397 -8.71 -15.74 -3.47
C VAL A 397 -8.52 -17.26 -3.32
N PRO A 398 -9.53 -18.08 -3.65
CA PRO A 398 -9.41 -19.54 -3.60
C PRO A 398 -8.25 -20.06 -4.46
N SER A 399 -7.49 -21.00 -3.94
CA SER A 399 -6.32 -21.55 -4.64
C SER A 399 -5.96 -22.96 -4.19
N THR A 400 -5.39 -23.73 -5.12
CA THR A 400 -4.82 -25.06 -4.87
C THR A 400 -3.29 -25.05 -4.80
N ASP A 401 -2.67 -23.86 -4.83
CA ASP A 401 -1.22 -23.66 -4.71
C ASP A 401 -0.68 -24.39 -3.47
N PHE A 402 0.56 -24.87 -3.54
CA PHE A 402 1.14 -25.68 -2.46
C PHE A 402 1.19 -24.94 -1.11
N GLY A 403 1.29 -23.61 -1.15
CA GLY A 403 1.31 -22.73 0.01
C GLY A 403 -0.06 -22.23 0.50
N ALA A 404 -1.16 -22.58 -0.17
CA ALA A 404 -2.50 -22.09 0.16
C ALA A 404 -2.97 -22.56 1.56
N ARG A 405 -3.74 -21.73 2.26
CA ARG A 405 -4.21 -21.99 3.62
C ARG A 405 -5.67 -21.58 3.79
N ASP A 406 -6.32 -22.15 4.79
CA ASP A 406 -7.64 -21.71 5.24
C ASP A 406 -7.45 -20.52 6.19
N PHE A 407 -7.53 -19.30 5.65
CA PHE A 407 -7.28 -18.07 6.41
C PHE A 407 -8.47 -17.65 7.28
N ASP A 408 -9.70 -18.03 6.90
CA ASP A 408 -10.95 -17.60 7.54
C ASP A 408 -11.68 -18.75 8.27
N GLY A 409 -11.16 -19.98 8.20
CA GLY A 409 -11.75 -21.16 8.84
C GLY A 409 -12.94 -21.74 8.07
N SER A 410 -13.17 -21.30 6.83
CA SER A 410 -14.27 -21.76 5.97
C SER A 410 -14.06 -23.16 5.41
N GLY A 411 -12.85 -23.71 5.53
CA GLY A 411 -12.41 -24.93 4.85
C GLY A 411 -11.95 -24.69 3.41
N VAL A 412 -12.01 -23.46 2.90
CA VAL A 412 -11.54 -23.10 1.56
C VAL A 412 -10.09 -22.64 1.63
N LEU A 413 -9.20 -23.38 0.96
CA LEU A 413 -7.81 -22.95 0.83
C LEU A 413 -7.74 -21.72 -0.10
N SER A 414 -7.03 -20.70 0.36
CA SER A 414 -6.86 -19.43 -0.34
C SER A 414 -5.41 -18.95 -0.27
N ILE A 415 -5.11 -17.97 -1.12
CA ILE A 415 -3.91 -17.14 -1.10
C ILE A 415 -4.33 -15.67 -1.08
N HIS A 416 -3.40 -14.77 -0.78
CA HIS A 416 -3.60 -13.35 -1.05
C HIS A 416 -3.53 -13.08 -2.56
N ASP A 417 -4.42 -12.23 -3.08
CA ASP A 417 -4.42 -11.81 -4.47
C ASP A 417 -3.13 -11.07 -4.82
N HIS A 418 -2.49 -11.47 -5.92
CA HIS A 418 -1.27 -10.85 -6.45
C HIS A 418 -1.53 -10.02 -7.71
N LEU A 419 -2.80 -9.71 -8.01
CA LEU A 419 -3.17 -8.75 -9.05
C LEU A 419 -2.94 -7.30 -8.59
N PHE A 420 -2.95 -7.07 -7.27
CA PHE A 420 -2.77 -5.76 -6.63
C PHE A 420 -3.81 -4.74 -7.14
N LEU A 421 -5.09 -5.02 -6.87
CA LEU A 421 -6.21 -4.25 -7.40
C LEU A 421 -6.01 -2.74 -7.20
N GLY A 422 -6.27 -1.96 -8.23
CA GLY A 422 -6.09 -0.51 -8.22
C GLY A 422 -6.84 0.17 -9.36
N ALA A 423 -6.49 1.42 -9.65
CA ALA A 423 -7.19 2.20 -10.67
C ALA A 423 -6.61 2.06 -12.09
N ASN A 424 -5.62 1.19 -12.33
CA ASN A 424 -4.95 1.15 -13.65
C ASN A 424 -5.72 0.35 -14.70
N THR A 425 -6.77 0.96 -15.25
CA THR A 425 -7.60 0.37 -16.32
C THR A 425 -6.95 0.41 -17.72
N ALA A 426 -5.78 1.04 -17.87
CA ALA A 426 -5.09 1.14 -19.16
C ALA A 426 -4.24 -0.09 -19.51
N MET A 427 -3.92 -0.94 -18.54
CA MET A 427 -2.98 -2.06 -18.70
C MET A 427 -3.31 -2.99 -19.87
N ARG A 428 -4.59 -3.27 -20.09
CA ARG A 428 -5.03 -4.11 -21.21
C ARG A 428 -4.67 -3.50 -22.57
N SER A 429 -4.92 -2.21 -22.75
CA SER A 429 -4.62 -1.48 -23.99
C SER A 429 -3.11 -1.29 -24.19
N MET A 430 -2.37 -1.08 -23.10
CA MET A 430 -0.94 -0.78 -23.16
C MET A 430 -0.04 -2.01 -23.30
N VAL A 431 -0.33 -3.09 -22.57
CA VAL A 431 0.57 -4.26 -22.46
C VAL A 431 -0.17 -5.60 -22.63
N GLY A 432 -1.44 -5.59 -23.03
CA GLY A 432 -2.16 -6.78 -23.43
C GLY A 432 -2.64 -7.67 -22.28
N THR A 433 -2.86 -7.13 -21.07
CA THR A 433 -3.46 -7.91 -19.97
C THR A 433 -4.86 -8.43 -20.31
N THR A 434 -5.33 -9.45 -19.58
CA THR A 434 -6.62 -10.08 -19.87
C THR A 434 -7.83 -9.18 -19.60
N LEU A 435 -8.99 -9.55 -20.15
CA LEU A 435 -10.23 -8.78 -19.95
C LEU A 435 -10.70 -8.94 -18.50
N GLU A 436 -10.50 -10.11 -17.93
CA GLU A 436 -10.78 -10.43 -16.53
C GLU A 436 -9.97 -9.54 -15.58
N SER A 437 -8.70 -9.25 -15.90
CA SER A 437 -7.88 -8.31 -15.12
C SER A 437 -8.46 -6.89 -15.17
N LEU A 438 -8.81 -6.39 -16.36
CA LEU A 438 -9.46 -5.07 -16.51
C LEU A 438 -10.77 -5.01 -15.71
N GLU A 439 -11.60 -6.04 -15.82
CA GLU A 439 -12.90 -6.11 -15.16
C GLU A 439 -12.77 -6.13 -13.63
N ALA A 440 -11.78 -6.84 -13.09
CA ALA A 440 -11.50 -6.84 -11.66
C ALA A 440 -11.10 -5.44 -11.14
N HIS A 441 -10.26 -4.71 -11.89
CA HIS A 441 -9.90 -3.33 -11.54
C HIS A 441 -11.09 -2.37 -11.69
N ARG A 442 -11.92 -2.54 -12.72
CA ARG A 442 -13.15 -1.77 -12.93
C ARG A 442 -14.10 -1.93 -11.74
N GLN A 443 -14.43 -3.17 -11.39
CA GLN A 443 -15.30 -3.48 -10.24
C GLN A 443 -14.74 -2.94 -8.92
N PHE A 444 -13.41 -2.93 -8.76
CA PHE A 444 -12.77 -2.41 -7.56
C PHE A 444 -12.93 -0.89 -7.38
N ILE A 445 -12.94 -0.12 -8.47
CA ILE A 445 -13.04 1.35 -8.41
C ILE A 445 -14.46 1.89 -8.63
N GLU A 446 -15.35 1.10 -9.23
CA GLU A 446 -16.78 1.45 -9.34
C GLU A 446 -17.40 1.63 -7.96
N GLY A 447 -18.15 2.71 -7.78
CA GLY A 447 -18.71 3.09 -6.49
C GLY A 447 -17.72 3.71 -5.50
N SER A 448 -16.45 3.92 -5.86
CA SER A 448 -15.46 4.56 -4.97
C SER A 448 -15.74 6.05 -4.73
N LEU A 449 -16.56 6.67 -5.58
CA LEU A 449 -17.15 7.99 -5.35
C LEU A 449 -18.67 7.91 -5.49
N ARG A 450 -19.39 8.42 -4.50
CA ARG A 450 -20.81 8.75 -4.63
C ARG A 450 -20.95 10.17 -5.20
N VAL A 451 -21.87 10.33 -6.14
CA VAL A 451 -22.33 11.63 -6.64
C VAL A 451 -23.73 11.85 -6.08
N ASP A 452 -24.01 13.05 -5.59
CA ASP A 452 -25.33 13.42 -5.06
C ASP A 452 -25.68 14.84 -5.53
N ILE A 453 -26.75 14.98 -6.31
CA ILE A 453 -27.39 16.26 -6.63
C ILE A 453 -28.16 16.68 -5.38
N PHE A 454 -27.42 17.29 -4.46
CA PHE A 454 -27.87 17.51 -3.10
C PHE A 454 -28.98 18.55 -3.02
N GLY A 455 -28.87 19.66 -3.74
CA GLY A 455 -29.84 20.76 -3.65
C GLY A 455 -29.69 21.77 -4.77
N ILE A 456 -30.48 22.84 -4.69
CA ILE A 456 -30.32 24.02 -5.55
C ILE A 456 -30.18 25.29 -4.71
N ARG A 457 -29.52 26.31 -5.26
CA ARG A 457 -29.61 27.69 -4.78
C ARG A 457 -30.26 28.56 -5.84
N ARG A 458 -31.17 29.44 -5.46
CA ARG A 458 -31.88 30.34 -6.39
C ARG A 458 -31.14 31.67 -6.52
N GLY A 459 -30.21 31.76 -7.46
CA GLY A 459 -29.37 32.92 -7.71
C GLY A 459 -28.07 32.57 -8.42
N GLU A 460 -27.14 33.54 -8.46
CA GLU A 460 -25.88 33.42 -9.20
C GLU A 460 -24.66 33.07 -8.34
N ASP A 461 -24.79 33.12 -7.00
CA ASP A 461 -23.68 32.93 -6.07
C ASP A 461 -24.02 32.01 -4.88
N VAL A 462 -22.99 31.55 -4.17
CA VAL A 462 -23.09 30.55 -3.09
C VAL A 462 -23.83 31.05 -1.83
N ASN A 463 -24.14 32.34 -1.72
CA ASN A 463 -24.95 32.91 -0.64
C ASN A 463 -26.44 32.99 -1.02
N ALA A 464 -26.80 32.63 -2.26
CA ALA A 464 -28.19 32.59 -2.68
C ALA A 464 -29.01 31.58 -1.84
N PRO A 465 -30.33 31.81 -1.68
CA PRO A 465 -31.20 30.95 -0.90
C PRO A 465 -31.10 29.48 -1.32
N PHE A 466 -30.77 28.62 -0.37
CA PHE A 466 -30.63 27.18 -0.55
C PHE A 466 -31.98 26.47 -0.39
N GLU A 467 -32.26 25.52 -1.28
CA GLU A 467 -33.41 24.63 -1.23
C GLU A 467 -32.91 23.18 -1.42
N GLY A 468 -33.01 22.39 -0.36
CA GLY A 468 -32.58 20.99 -0.35
C GLY A 468 -32.76 20.33 1.02
N PRO A 469 -32.48 19.03 1.13
CA PRO A 469 -31.93 18.20 0.06
C PRO A 469 -33.01 17.73 -0.91
N ILE A 470 -32.61 17.44 -2.15
CA ILE A 470 -33.49 16.83 -3.15
C ILE A 470 -33.70 15.36 -2.80
N GLY A 471 -34.95 14.89 -2.86
CA GLY A 471 -35.35 13.55 -2.41
C GLY A 471 -35.95 13.58 -0.98
N PRO A 472 -37.23 13.18 -0.80
CA PRO A 472 -38.06 12.41 -1.73
C PRO A 472 -38.77 13.25 -2.80
N GLY A 473 -38.81 14.58 -2.68
CA GLY A 473 -39.41 15.49 -3.66
C GLY A 473 -38.36 16.27 -4.45
N THR A 474 -38.81 16.92 -5.52
CA THR A 474 -37.98 17.84 -6.33
C THR A 474 -38.61 19.23 -6.31
N PRO A 475 -37.81 20.30 -6.18
CA PRO A 475 -38.32 21.65 -6.24
C PRO A 475 -38.83 21.98 -7.65
N THR A 476 -39.87 22.80 -7.74
CA THR A 476 -40.34 23.32 -9.03
C THR A 476 -39.48 24.52 -9.43
N LEU A 477 -38.97 24.48 -10.66
CA LEU A 477 -38.23 25.59 -11.26
C LEU A 477 -39.18 26.58 -11.92
N GLN A 478 -38.77 27.84 -12.01
CA GLN A 478 -39.51 28.92 -12.67
C GLN A 478 -38.82 29.28 -14.00
N PRO A 479 -39.59 29.59 -15.06
CA PRO A 479 -39.01 30.12 -16.28
C PRO A 479 -38.22 31.42 -16.01
N GLY A 480 -37.06 31.57 -16.65
CA GLY A 480 -36.20 32.75 -16.52
C GLY A 480 -35.39 32.84 -15.23
N GLU A 481 -35.49 31.88 -14.30
CA GLU A 481 -34.67 31.91 -13.10
C GLU A 481 -33.26 31.34 -13.33
N THR A 482 -32.30 31.84 -12.55
CA THR A 482 -30.94 31.26 -12.48
C THR A 482 -30.79 30.47 -11.19
N ILE A 483 -30.25 29.26 -11.32
CA ILE A 483 -29.96 28.38 -10.19
C ILE A 483 -28.50 27.96 -10.15
N LEU A 484 -28.02 27.65 -8.95
CA LEU A 484 -26.85 26.82 -8.74
C LEU A 484 -27.31 25.42 -8.35
N ILE A 485 -26.84 24.39 -9.05
CA ILE A 485 -27.02 23.00 -8.68
C ILE A 485 -25.87 22.64 -7.73
N GLU A 486 -26.23 22.27 -6.50
CA GLU A 486 -25.29 21.92 -5.44
C GLU A 486 -25.02 20.41 -5.52
N THR A 487 -23.79 20.05 -5.88
CA THR A 487 -23.37 18.66 -6.08
C THR A 487 -22.38 18.25 -5.02
N VAL A 488 -22.53 17.04 -4.47
CA VAL A 488 -21.60 16.45 -3.50
C VAL A 488 -20.90 15.24 -4.11
N LEU A 489 -19.56 15.22 -4.04
CA LEU A 489 -18.74 14.05 -4.32
C LEU A 489 -18.22 13.44 -3.03
N ARG A 490 -18.51 12.17 -2.75
CA ARG A 490 -18.19 11.53 -1.46
C ARG A 490 -17.37 10.26 -1.64
N THR A 491 -16.24 10.14 -0.93
CA THR A 491 -15.34 8.97 -1.02
C THR A 491 -15.81 7.72 -0.29
N MET A 492 -15.98 6.61 -1.00
CA MET A 492 -16.50 5.38 -0.42
C MET A 492 -15.41 4.31 -0.36
N GLY A 493 -15.40 3.54 0.74
CA GLY A 493 -14.58 2.31 0.86
C GLY A 493 -13.05 2.47 0.89
N MET A 494 -12.51 3.68 0.77
CA MET A 494 -11.05 3.91 0.69
C MET A 494 -10.40 4.29 2.02
N GLY A 495 -9.15 3.84 2.20
CA GLY A 495 -8.32 4.19 3.36
C GLY A 495 -7.36 5.35 3.14
N HIS A 496 -7.17 5.82 1.90
CA HIS A 496 -6.28 6.94 1.56
C HIS A 496 -7.00 7.96 0.65
N HIS A 497 -6.36 9.06 0.28
CA HIS A 497 -6.97 10.09 -0.58
C HIS A 497 -7.38 9.50 -1.94
N PHE A 498 -8.43 10.08 -2.53
CA PHE A 498 -8.83 9.87 -3.92
C PHE A 498 -8.62 11.15 -4.72
N THR A 499 -7.98 11.17 -5.89
CA THR A 499 -7.15 10.11 -6.47
C THR A 499 -5.72 10.22 -5.96
N GLN A 500 -5.09 9.11 -5.59
CA GLN A 500 -3.70 9.13 -5.13
C GLN A 500 -2.82 8.22 -5.99
N GLY A 501 -1.50 8.46 -5.94
CA GLY A 501 -0.54 7.90 -6.88
C GLY A 501 -0.29 8.91 -7.96
N THR A 502 -0.47 8.52 -9.22
CA THR A 502 -0.30 9.39 -10.39
C THR A 502 -1.44 10.39 -10.54
N VAL A 503 -1.73 11.13 -9.47
CA VAL A 503 -2.82 12.11 -9.34
C VAL A 503 -2.69 13.26 -10.33
N ASP A 504 -1.47 13.55 -10.77
CA ASP A 504 -1.12 14.51 -11.80
C ASP A 504 -1.50 14.04 -13.22
N SER A 505 -1.56 12.73 -13.45
CA SER A 505 -1.83 12.14 -14.77
C SER A 505 -3.16 11.38 -14.88
N ASN A 506 -3.75 10.99 -13.75
CA ASN A 506 -5.08 10.40 -13.72
C ASN A 506 -6.09 11.45 -14.17
N GLN A 507 -6.91 11.12 -15.16
CA GLN A 507 -7.97 12.01 -15.62
C GLN A 507 -9.28 11.61 -14.95
N VAL A 508 -9.67 12.36 -13.92
CA VAL A 508 -10.97 12.21 -13.26
C VAL A 508 -11.71 13.51 -13.37
N TRP A 509 -12.91 13.46 -13.94
CA TRP A 509 -13.71 14.65 -14.18
C TRP A 509 -15.18 14.40 -13.89
N VAL A 510 -15.90 15.47 -13.62
CA VAL A 510 -17.35 15.45 -13.47
C VAL A 510 -17.97 15.89 -14.77
N GLU A 511 -18.81 15.03 -15.34
CA GLU A 511 -19.63 15.29 -16.50
C GLU A 511 -21.05 15.62 -16.05
N VAL A 512 -21.59 16.71 -16.60
CA VAL A 512 -22.95 17.18 -16.32
C VAL A 512 -23.67 17.34 -17.65
N ASP A 513 -24.83 16.72 -17.77
CA ASP A 513 -25.72 16.84 -18.92
C ASP A 513 -27.07 17.40 -18.42
N VAL A 514 -27.50 18.53 -18.99
CA VAL A 514 -28.82 19.12 -18.69
C VAL A 514 -29.68 19.13 -19.92
N THR A 515 -30.84 18.49 -19.83
CA THR A 515 -31.81 18.42 -20.92
C THR A 515 -33.15 19.03 -20.51
N LEU A 516 -33.78 19.76 -21.42
CA LEU A 516 -35.14 20.27 -21.31
C LEU A 516 -36.00 19.52 -22.33
N ASN A 517 -36.97 18.72 -21.85
CA ASN A 517 -37.82 17.88 -22.70
C ASN A 517 -37.01 17.00 -23.69
N GLY A 518 -35.84 16.52 -23.26
CA GLY A 518 -34.93 15.70 -24.06
C GLY A 518 -33.96 16.48 -24.97
N GLN A 519 -34.07 17.81 -25.05
CA GLN A 519 -33.10 18.65 -25.77
C GLN A 519 -32.03 19.17 -24.80
N THR A 520 -30.75 18.99 -25.11
CA THR A 520 -29.65 19.53 -24.29
C THR A 520 -29.68 21.07 -24.26
N ILE A 521 -29.66 21.64 -23.06
CA ILE A 521 -29.62 23.09 -22.82
C ILE A 521 -28.40 23.54 -22.00
N GLY A 522 -27.63 22.60 -21.45
CA GLY A 522 -26.40 22.90 -20.73
C GLY A 522 -25.55 21.64 -20.55
N HIS A 523 -24.24 21.81 -20.47
CA HIS A 523 -23.28 20.70 -20.30
C HIS A 523 -21.99 21.14 -19.61
N SER A 524 -21.27 20.20 -19.02
CA SER A 524 -19.89 20.32 -18.55
C SER A 524 -19.21 18.95 -18.62
N GLY A 525 -17.88 18.89 -18.76
CA GLY A 525 -17.17 17.61 -18.82
C GLY A 525 -17.23 16.88 -20.16
N SER A 526 -17.78 17.52 -21.21
CA SER A 526 -17.83 16.94 -22.54
C SER A 526 -16.44 16.71 -23.12
N GLN A 527 -16.33 15.69 -23.98
CA GLN A 527 -15.12 15.35 -24.71
C GLN A 527 -15.23 15.76 -26.18
N ASP A 528 -14.12 16.17 -26.78
CA ASP A 528 -14.03 16.33 -28.24
C ASP A 528 -13.89 14.98 -28.97
N GLU A 529 -13.81 15.02 -30.30
CA GLU A 529 -13.68 13.82 -31.15
C GLU A 529 -12.40 12.99 -30.88
N THR A 530 -11.39 13.59 -30.25
CA THR A 530 -10.13 12.94 -29.86
C THR A 530 -10.15 12.46 -28.40
N GLY A 531 -11.22 12.75 -27.67
CA GLY A 531 -11.39 12.42 -26.27
C GLY A 531 -10.80 13.46 -25.31
N VAL A 532 -10.39 14.65 -25.75
CA VAL A 532 -9.95 15.71 -24.84
C VAL A 532 -11.15 16.26 -24.09
N VAL A 533 -11.08 16.25 -22.75
CA VAL A 533 -12.13 16.79 -21.86
C VAL A 533 -12.04 18.31 -21.83
N ASP A 534 -13.19 19.01 -21.85
CA ASP A 534 -13.24 20.47 -21.71
C ASP A 534 -12.46 20.95 -20.47
N PRO A 535 -11.40 21.78 -20.63
CA PRO A 535 -10.59 22.26 -19.51
C PRO A 535 -11.35 23.13 -18.50
N TRP A 536 -12.55 23.63 -18.84
CA TRP A 536 -13.41 24.36 -17.91
C TRP A 536 -14.22 23.45 -16.98
N SER A 537 -14.04 22.13 -17.05
CA SER A 537 -14.76 21.16 -16.22
C SER A 537 -14.15 21.02 -14.82
N HIS A 538 -14.89 20.40 -13.89
CA HIS A 538 -14.34 20.05 -12.59
C HIS A 538 -13.49 18.77 -12.69
N PHE A 539 -12.21 18.87 -12.37
CA PHE A 539 -11.29 17.72 -12.29
C PHE A 539 -10.99 17.36 -10.83
N VAL A 540 -11.08 16.07 -10.52
CA VAL A 540 -10.76 15.47 -9.20
C VAL A 540 -9.32 14.97 -9.21
N ASN A 541 -8.37 15.89 -9.37
CA ASN A 541 -6.95 15.62 -9.54
C ASN A 541 -6.08 16.69 -8.83
N ALA A 542 -4.78 16.67 -9.09
CA ALA A 542 -3.86 17.72 -8.70
C ALA A 542 -3.17 18.26 -9.95
N LEU A 543 -3.32 19.57 -10.20
CA LEU A 543 -2.58 20.23 -11.27
C LEU A 543 -1.21 20.63 -10.74
N VAL A 544 -0.18 19.91 -11.18
CA VAL A 544 1.20 20.10 -10.74
C VAL A 544 1.96 20.97 -11.75
N LEU A 545 2.78 21.87 -11.21
CA LEU A 545 3.56 22.85 -11.95
C LEU A 545 5.06 22.59 -11.79
N SER A 546 5.81 22.99 -12.81
CA SER A 546 7.25 23.24 -12.74
C SER A 546 7.54 24.59 -12.12
N ARG A 547 8.83 24.85 -11.86
CA ARG A 547 9.30 26.08 -11.18
C ARG A 547 9.00 27.36 -11.97
N ASP A 548 8.94 27.29 -13.30
CA ASP A 548 8.58 28.39 -14.18
C ASP A 548 7.05 28.59 -14.35
N GLY A 549 6.24 27.73 -13.72
CA GLY A 549 4.78 27.76 -13.82
C GLY A 549 4.20 26.97 -14.99
N SER A 550 5.00 26.21 -15.75
CA SER A 550 4.48 25.29 -16.77
C SER A 550 3.79 24.08 -16.11
N ARG A 551 2.79 23.49 -16.78
CA ARG A 551 2.13 22.27 -16.27
C ARG A 551 3.07 21.08 -16.45
N ILE A 552 3.11 20.18 -15.47
CA ILE A 552 3.70 18.86 -15.63
C ILE A 552 2.72 17.97 -16.40
N ASP A 553 3.02 17.65 -17.66
CA ASP A 553 2.16 16.90 -18.57
C ASP A 553 2.84 15.69 -19.26
N GLN A 554 4.17 15.54 -19.08
CA GLN A 554 4.95 14.41 -19.59
C GLN A 554 5.40 13.44 -18.49
N ARG A 555 4.94 13.68 -17.25
CA ARG A 555 5.43 13.00 -16.04
C ARG A 555 6.95 13.07 -15.85
N ASN A 556 7.52 14.20 -16.23
CA ASN A 556 8.86 14.67 -15.91
C ASN A 556 8.97 14.99 -14.41
N VAL A 557 9.29 13.97 -13.60
CA VAL A 557 9.36 14.06 -12.14
C VAL A 557 10.44 15.05 -11.67
N GLU A 558 11.51 15.18 -12.44
CA GLU A 558 12.62 16.10 -12.19
C GLU A 558 12.19 17.58 -12.14
N ASP A 559 11.10 17.93 -12.81
CA ASP A 559 10.61 19.31 -12.87
C ASP A 559 9.44 19.57 -11.91
N ILE A 560 8.86 18.53 -11.29
CA ILE A 560 7.75 18.70 -10.34
C ILE A 560 8.17 19.64 -9.21
N PHE A 561 7.41 20.71 -9.04
CA PHE A 561 7.72 21.76 -8.07
C PHE A 561 6.59 21.98 -7.06
N VAL A 562 5.37 22.31 -7.52
CA VAL A 562 4.24 22.58 -6.63
C VAL A 562 2.89 22.30 -7.28
N ALA A 563 1.87 21.98 -6.49
CA ALA A 563 0.50 21.89 -6.97
C ALA A 563 -0.15 23.29 -6.98
N LEU A 564 -0.75 23.67 -8.11
CA LEU A 564 -1.62 24.85 -8.22
C LEU A 564 -2.87 24.68 -7.35
N TYR A 565 -3.51 23.52 -7.48
CA TYR A 565 -4.63 23.08 -6.67
C TYR A 565 -4.51 21.58 -6.40
N ASN A 566 -5.20 21.12 -5.37
CA ASN A 566 -5.31 19.71 -5.04
C ASN A 566 -6.77 19.39 -4.69
N HIS A 567 -7.49 18.82 -5.67
CA HIS A 567 -8.89 18.42 -5.52
C HIS A 567 -9.03 16.96 -5.06
N GLN A 568 -7.97 16.37 -4.52
CA GLN A 568 -8.09 15.07 -3.87
C GLN A 568 -9.06 15.14 -2.68
N ILE A 569 -9.83 14.07 -2.48
CA ILE A 569 -10.81 13.91 -1.42
C ILE A 569 -10.26 12.88 -0.41
N PRO A 570 -10.05 13.26 0.87
CA PRO A 570 -9.59 12.34 1.91
C PRO A 570 -10.55 11.16 2.15
N PRO A 571 -10.09 10.11 2.86
CA PRO A 571 -10.93 9.02 3.33
C PRO A 571 -12.12 9.52 4.15
N GLY A 572 -13.33 9.09 3.80
CA GLY A 572 -14.51 9.48 4.56
C GLY A 572 -14.91 10.95 4.39
N ALA A 573 -14.25 11.73 3.52
CA ALA A 573 -14.60 13.11 3.26
C ALA A 573 -15.45 13.28 1.99
N ALA A 574 -15.98 14.48 1.82
CA ALA A 574 -16.71 14.89 0.63
C ALA A 574 -16.10 16.15 0.01
N ASP A 575 -16.48 16.47 -1.22
CA ASP A 575 -16.26 17.77 -1.85
C ASP A 575 -17.58 18.32 -2.41
N THR A 576 -17.71 19.65 -2.48
CA THR A 576 -18.90 20.33 -3.00
C THR A 576 -18.58 21.12 -4.27
N ILE A 577 -19.46 21.00 -5.27
CA ILE A 577 -19.32 21.62 -6.59
C ILE A 577 -20.61 22.38 -6.91
N HIS A 578 -20.45 23.59 -7.44
CA HIS A 578 -21.57 24.47 -7.81
C HIS A 578 -21.65 24.58 -9.34
N TYR A 579 -22.78 24.20 -9.92
CA TYR A 579 -23.05 24.36 -11.36
C TYR A 579 -24.13 25.39 -11.61
N ARG A 580 -23.83 26.44 -12.37
CA ARG A 580 -24.80 27.48 -12.72
C ARG A 580 -25.59 27.09 -13.97
N LEU A 581 -26.89 27.30 -13.91
CA LEU A 581 -27.83 27.11 -15.02
C LEU A 581 -28.85 28.25 -15.05
N SER A 582 -29.08 28.85 -16.21
CA SER A 582 -30.20 29.75 -16.45
C SER A 582 -31.32 28.99 -17.16
N VAL A 583 -32.49 28.93 -16.52
CA VAL A 583 -33.69 28.32 -17.09
C VAL A 583 -34.25 29.26 -18.17
N PRO A 584 -34.50 28.79 -19.40
CA PRO A 584 -35.02 29.67 -20.45
C PRO A 584 -36.36 30.34 -20.07
N ASP A 585 -36.59 31.57 -20.54
CA ASP A 585 -37.78 32.37 -20.21
C ASP A 585 -39.10 31.73 -20.66
N ASP A 586 -39.07 30.96 -21.74
CA ASP A 586 -40.22 30.24 -22.32
C ASP A 586 -40.23 28.75 -21.97
N ALA A 587 -39.34 28.31 -21.08
CA ALA A 587 -39.22 26.91 -20.71
C ALA A 587 -40.48 26.42 -19.99
N SER A 588 -40.92 25.20 -20.34
CA SER A 588 -41.97 24.47 -19.65
C SER A 588 -41.72 22.97 -19.79
N GLY A 589 -42.32 22.16 -18.91
CA GLY A 589 -42.14 20.71 -18.91
C GLY A 589 -41.05 20.28 -17.92
N MET A 590 -40.19 19.36 -18.35
CA MET A 590 -39.23 18.67 -17.47
C MET A 590 -37.79 19.01 -17.83
N LEU A 591 -37.02 19.42 -16.82
CA LEU A 591 -35.59 19.66 -16.90
C LEU A 591 -34.86 18.55 -16.15
N THR A 592 -34.10 17.72 -16.87
CA THR A 592 -33.35 16.60 -16.29
C THR A 592 -31.87 16.96 -16.23
N VAL A 593 -31.29 16.83 -15.05
CA VAL A 593 -29.86 16.98 -14.77
C VAL A 593 -29.31 15.60 -14.48
N LYS A 594 -28.32 15.17 -15.26
CA LYS A 594 -27.54 13.96 -15.01
C LYS A 594 -26.11 14.35 -14.71
N ILE A 595 -25.56 13.85 -13.60
CA ILE A 595 -24.16 14.07 -13.20
C ILE A 595 -23.45 12.74 -13.05
N ARG A 596 -22.25 12.63 -13.64
CA ARG A 596 -21.39 11.45 -13.56
C ARG A 596 -19.97 11.86 -13.18
N THR A 597 -19.34 11.10 -12.28
CA THR A 597 -17.88 11.21 -12.11
C THR A 597 -17.21 10.10 -12.90
N LEU A 598 -16.38 10.48 -13.86
CA LEU A 598 -15.73 9.58 -14.80
C LEU A 598 -14.24 9.48 -14.52
N TYR A 599 -13.68 8.28 -14.69
CA TYR A 599 -12.27 8.00 -14.53
C TYR A 599 -11.67 7.45 -15.83
N ARG A 600 -10.54 8.01 -16.25
CA ARG A 600 -9.66 7.45 -17.26
C ARG A 600 -8.21 7.56 -16.79
N LYS A 601 -7.41 6.52 -17.03
CA LYS A 601 -6.06 6.44 -16.46
C LYS A 601 -5.13 7.57 -16.90
N PHE A 602 -5.19 7.96 -18.17
CA PHE A 602 -4.36 9.02 -18.75
C PHE A 602 -5.19 9.94 -19.63
N ASP A 603 -4.85 11.23 -19.63
CA ASP A 603 -5.38 12.18 -20.59
C ASP A 603 -4.84 11.93 -22.01
N THR A 604 -5.50 12.52 -23.00
CA THR A 604 -5.16 12.33 -24.42
C THR A 604 -3.76 12.82 -24.75
N HIS A 605 -3.29 13.89 -24.10
CA HIS A 605 -1.96 14.43 -24.34
C HIS A 605 -0.88 13.42 -23.93
N PHE A 606 -0.92 12.96 -22.68
CA PHE A 606 0.09 12.04 -22.17
C PHE A 606 0.03 10.68 -22.89
N LEU A 607 -1.16 10.19 -23.23
CA LEU A 607 -1.32 8.99 -24.05
C LEU A 607 -0.57 9.10 -25.39
N ASN A 608 -0.72 10.24 -26.08
CA ASN A 608 -0.08 10.46 -27.39
C ASN A 608 1.44 10.59 -27.31
N ILE A 609 2.02 10.86 -26.13
CA ILE A 609 3.48 10.87 -25.94
C ILE A 609 4.07 9.46 -26.08
N PHE A 610 3.45 8.45 -25.45
CA PHE A 610 3.97 7.08 -25.48
C PHE A 610 3.26 6.17 -26.50
N ARG A 611 2.13 6.62 -27.05
CA ARG A 611 1.40 5.98 -28.14
C ARG A 611 1.00 7.03 -29.19
N PRO A 612 1.97 7.57 -29.95
CA PRO A 612 1.68 8.61 -30.94
C PRO A 612 0.77 8.06 -32.06
N PRO A 613 -0.22 8.84 -32.52
CA PRO A 613 -1.11 8.41 -33.60
C PRO A 613 -0.33 8.26 -34.91
N GLU A 614 -0.70 7.25 -35.71
CA GLU A 614 -0.16 7.09 -37.05
C GLU A 614 -0.65 8.22 -37.98
N PRO A 615 0.07 8.53 -39.08
CA PRO A 615 -0.39 9.53 -40.03
C PRO A 615 -1.80 9.21 -40.57
N GLY A 616 -2.76 10.10 -40.30
CA GLY A 616 -4.17 9.94 -40.71
C GLY A 616 -5.08 9.36 -39.62
N ASP A 617 -4.53 8.91 -38.49
CA ASP A 617 -5.29 8.60 -37.28
C ASP A 617 -5.60 9.91 -36.53
N PRO A 618 -6.86 10.20 -36.20
CA PRO A 618 -7.22 11.37 -35.38
C PRO A 618 -6.62 11.35 -33.96
N GLY A 619 -6.06 10.23 -33.50
CA GLY A 619 -5.44 10.11 -32.18
C GLY A 619 -6.45 10.07 -31.04
N VAL A 620 -7.54 9.33 -31.24
CA VAL A 620 -8.59 9.17 -30.23
C VAL A 620 -8.05 8.45 -29.00
N ASN A 621 -8.34 8.99 -27.82
CA ASN A 621 -8.06 8.31 -26.56
C ASN A 621 -9.07 7.18 -26.32
N ASP A 622 -8.66 5.98 -26.70
CA ASP A 622 -9.42 4.72 -26.56
C ASP A 622 -9.28 4.03 -25.19
N LEU A 623 -8.64 4.67 -24.20
CA LEU A 623 -8.49 4.06 -22.88
C LEU A 623 -9.86 3.92 -22.19
N PRO A 624 -10.10 2.84 -21.43
CA PRO A 624 -11.38 2.62 -20.77
C PRO A 624 -11.76 3.76 -19.83
N ILE A 625 -12.99 4.26 -20.01
CA ILE A 625 -13.65 5.20 -19.09
C ILE A 625 -14.52 4.39 -18.13
N VAL A 626 -14.36 4.63 -16.83
CA VAL A 626 -15.16 4.01 -15.77
C VAL A 626 -16.00 5.07 -15.08
N THR A 627 -17.30 4.81 -14.93
CA THR A 627 -18.19 5.64 -14.11
C THR A 627 -18.00 5.27 -12.65
N LEU A 628 -17.47 6.19 -11.85
CA LEU A 628 -17.24 5.96 -10.42
C LEU A 628 -18.52 6.10 -9.61
N GLY A 629 -19.37 7.04 -10.01
CA GLY A 629 -20.69 7.29 -9.45
C GLY A 629 -21.50 8.20 -10.35
N GLU A 630 -22.82 8.12 -10.25
CA GLU A 630 -23.75 8.96 -11.00
C GLU A 630 -25.00 9.27 -10.18
N ASP A 631 -25.65 10.39 -10.51
CA ASP A 631 -26.96 10.77 -10.01
C ASP A 631 -27.77 11.50 -11.08
N GLU A 632 -29.09 11.42 -11.00
CA GLU A 632 -30.02 12.00 -11.96
C GLU A 632 -31.28 12.53 -11.27
N VAL A 633 -31.58 13.81 -11.54
CA VAL A 633 -32.77 14.50 -11.02
C VAL A 633 -33.50 15.18 -12.16
N SER A 634 -34.82 15.01 -12.21
CA SER A 634 -35.70 15.77 -13.10
C SER A 634 -36.53 16.76 -12.30
N PHE A 635 -36.44 18.04 -12.64
CA PHE A 635 -37.17 19.14 -12.05
C PHE A 635 -38.34 19.55 -12.97
N PRO A 636 -39.56 19.74 -12.44
CA PRO A 636 -40.65 20.32 -13.21
C PRO A 636 -40.44 21.84 -13.32
N ILE A 637 -40.76 22.42 -14.49
CA ILE A 637 -40.77 23.87 -14.70
C ILE A 637 -42.22 24.37 -14.68
N GLY A 638 -42.51 25.32 -13.80
CA GLY A 638 -43.82 25.93 -13.59
C GLY A 638 -44.75 25.07 -12.72
N SER A 639 -45.19 23.91 -13.22
CA SER A 639 -46.07 23.00 -12.48
C SER A 639 -45.84 21.55 -12.89
N GLY A 640 -45.86 20.63 -11.92
CA GLY A 640 -45.71 19.20 -12.15
C GLY A 640 -45.04 18.53 -10.95
N GLU A 641 -44.77 17.24 -11.09
CA GLU A 641 -43.94 16.49 -10.16
C GLU A 641 -42.68 16.04 -10.90
N GLY A 642 -41.52 16.34 -10.32
CA GLY A 642 -40.28 15.81 -10.83
C GLY A 642 -39.94 14.44 -10.26
N THR A 643 -38.84 13.89 -10.73
CA THR A 643 -38.38 12.55 -10.37
C THR A 643 -36.97 12.63 -9.83
N VAL A 644 -36.71 11.91 -8.76
CA VAL A 644 -35.36 11.71 -8.21
C VAL A 644 -35.25 10.25 -7.79
N ALA A 645 -34.10 9.64 -8.03
CA ALA A 645 -33.81 8.30 -7.54
C ALA A 645 -33.90 8.29 -6.00
N GLN A 646 -34.41 7.20 -5.44
CA GLN A 646 -34.35 7.06 -3.98
C GLN A 646 -32.90 6.88 -3.56
N ASP A 647 -32.36 7.82 -2.76
CA ASP A 647 -31.05 7.65 -2.17
C ASP A 647 -31.12 6.60 -1.05
N GLU A 648 -30.26 5.59 -1.13
CA GLU A 648 -30.15 4.52 -0.13
C GLU A 648 -29.48 4.99 1.17
N HIS A 649 -28.80 6.15 1.14
CA HIS A 649 -28.11 6.71 2.29
C HIS A 649 -29.06 7.50 3.20
N PRO A 650 -28.88 7.43 4.53
CA PRO A 650 -29.69 8.21 5.46
C PRO A 650 -29.57 9.72 5.20
N LEU A 651 -30.70 10.43 5.34
CA LEU A 651 -30.80 11.87 5.14
C LEU A 651 -29.76 12.68 5.94
N TRP A 652 -29.50 12.31 7.19
CA TRP A 652 -28.50 12.97 8.03
C TRP A 652 -27.09 12.88 7.43
N MET A 653 -26.77 11.76 6.76
CA MET A 653 -25.46 11.53 6.17
C MET A 653 -25.27 12.41 4.93
N ARG A 654 -26.32 12.60 4.12
CA ARG A 654 -26.28 13.52 2.98
C ARG A 654 -26.01 14.96 3.43
N TRP A 655 -26.72 15.44 4.45
CA TRP A 655 -26.46 16.74 5.07
C TRP A 655 -25.04 16.85 5.64
N ASN A 656 -24.58 15.79 6.30
CA ASN A 656 -23.23 15.75 6.87
C ASN A 656 -22.16 15.81 5.76
N ASP A 657 -22.35 15.07 4.67
CA ASP A 657 -21.43 15.06 3.53
C ASP A 657 -21.41 16.42 2.82
N TYR A 658 -22.58 17.06 2.61
CA TYR A 658 -22.65 18.43 2.10
C TYR A 658 -21.90 19.42 3.00
N GLY A 659 -22.14 19.36 4.31
CA GLY A 659 -21.42 20.19 5.28
C GLY A 659 -19.90 19.92 5.30
N ILE A 660 -19.46 18.67 5.14
CA ILE A 660 -18.04 18.30 5.06
C ILE A 660 -17.39 18.92 3.82
N GLY A 661 -18.04 18.86 2.65
CA GLY A 661 -17.52 19.47 1.43
C GLY A 661 -17.34 20.98 1.58
N LEU A 662 -18.38 21.67 2.05
CA LEU A 662 -18.34 23.11 2.33
C LEU A 662 -17.27 23.46 3.37
N LEU A 663 -17.17 22.68 4.46
CA LEU A 663 -16.16 22.89 5.50
C LEU A 663 -14.74 22.81 4.93
N ARG A 664 -14.50 21.92 3.96
CA ARG A 664 -13.18 21.74 3.35
C ARG A 664 -12.79 22.93 2.48
N LYS A 665 -13.71 23.41 1.63
CA LYS A 665 -13.52 24.58 0.74
C LYS A 665 -13.40 25.89 1.52
N GLY A 666 -14.19 26.06 2.58
CA GLY A 666 -14.33 27.30 3.35
C GLY A 666 -13.14 27.76 4.21
N GLY A 667 -11.89 27.43 3.89
CA GLY A 667 -10.79 28.07 4.62
C GLY A 667 -9.47 28.16 3.89
N MET A 668 -9.53 28.40 2.58
CA MET A 668 -8.51 29.21 1.91
C MET A 668 -9.00 30.66 1.95
N GLY A 669 -8.41 31.52 2.78
CA GLY A 669 -8.75 32.95 2.83
C GLY A 669 -10.13 33.32 3.44
N ALA A 670 -10.62 34.50 3.05
CA ALA A 670 -11.76 35.22 3.66
C ALA A 670 -13.15 34.67 3.30
N VAL A 671 -13.28 33.36 3.08
CA VAL A 671 -14.54 32.73 2.65
C VAL A 671 -15.45 32.42 3.83
N ARG A 672 -16.00 33.49 4.43
CA ARG A 672 -16.99 33.36 5.51
C ARG A 672 -18.27 32.63 5.06
N GLY A 673 -18.66 32.73 3.78
CA GLY A 673 -19.92 32.18 3.26
C GLY A 673 -20.02 30.65 3.36
N GLU A 674 -19.02 29.92 2.88
CA GLU A 674 -19.04 28.45 2.92
C GLU A 674 -18.94 27.88 4.33
N LEU A 675 -18.20 28.52 5.25
CA LEU A 675 -18.19 28.09 6.66
C LEU A 675 -19.54 28.29 7.35
N VAL A 676 -20.27 29.32 6.97
CA VAL A 676 -21.65 29.54 7.44
C VAL A 676 -22.56 28.46 6.89
N SER A 677 -22.55 28.23 5.57
CA SER A 677 -23.32 27.15 4.93
C SER A 677 -22.98 25.77 5.50
N ALA A 678 -21.70 25.50 5.80
CA ALA A 678 -21.27 24.26 6.44
C ALA A 678 -21.89 24.11 7.83
N SER A 679 -21.90 25.20 8.62
CA SER A 679 -22.50 25.20 9.96
C SER A 679 -24.01 24.99 9.88
N GLU A 680 -24.70 25.62 8.93
CA GLU A 680 -26.13 25.40 8.67
C GLU A 680 -26.42 23.93 8.31
N ALA A 681 -25.61 23.33 7.44
CA ALA A 681 -25.72 21.92 7.09
C ALA A 681 -25.52 21.01 8.32
N PHE A 682 -24.54 21.31 9.18
CA PHE A 682 -24.33 20.54 10.41
C PHE A 682 -25.44 20.74 11.46
N HIS A 683 -26.11 21.90 11.48
CA HIS A 683 -27.32 22.08 12.28
C HIS A 683 -28.45 21.15 11.81
N GLN A 684 -28.61 20.94 10.50
CA GLN A 684 -29.59 19.96 10.00
C GLN A 684 -29.26 18.53 10.48
N VAL A 685 -27.98 18.17 10.58
CA VAL A 685 -27.57 16.88 11.15
C VAL A 685 -27.96 16.75 12.62
N VAL A 686 -27.84 17.84 13.39
CA VAL A 686 -28.32 17.91 14.78
C VAL A 686 -29.83 17.75 14.86
N ASP A 687 -30.58 18.48 14.03
CA ASP A 687 -32.06 18.42 14.00
C ASP A 687 -32.57 17.03 13.62
N LEU A 688 -31.81 16.29 12.81
CA LEU A 688 -32.06 14.88 12.47
C LEU A 688 -31.66 13.90 13.57
N GLY A 689 -31.16 14.37 14.71
CA GLY A 689 -30.88 13.56 15.89
C GLY A 689 -29.51 12.89 15.90
N HIS A 690 -28.50 13.44 15.21
CA HIS A 690 -27.15 12.87 15.14
C HIS A 690 -26.08 13.76 15.78
N ALA A 691 -25.30 13.19 16.71
CA ALA A 691 -24.24 13.91 17.43
C ALA A 691 -23.09 14.39 16.53
N ASP A 692 -22.90 13.76 15.37
CA ASP A 692 -21.89 14.14 14.37
C ASP A 692 -22.05 15.60 13.92
N GLY A 693 -23.28 16.12 13.88
CA GLY A 693 -23.56 17.52 13.59
C GLY A 693 -22.90 18.46 14.59
N HIS A 694 -23.05 18.19 15.89
CA HIS A 694 -22.39 18.99 16.95
C HIS A 694 -20.86 18.90 16.88
N VAL A 695 -20.31 17.73 16.61
CA VAL A 695 -18.86 17.56 16.44
C VAL A 695 -18.34 18.38 15.24
N ASN A 696 -19.05 18.35 14.12
CA ASN A 696 -18.62 19.05 12.91
C ASN A 696 -18.86 20.56 13.00
N LEU A 697 -19.88 21.02 13.74
CA LEU A 697 -20.00 22.41 14.19
C LEU A 697 -18.75 22.83 14.98
N ALA A 698 -18.30 22.01 15.94
CA ALA A 698 -17.07 22.32 16.67
C ALA A 698 -15.84 22.42 15.76
N ARG A 699 -15.71 21.56 14.74
CA ARG A 699 -14.64 21.67 13.72
C ARG A 699 -14.70 23.01 12.97
N ALA A 700 -15.89 23.41 12.53
CA ALA A 700 -16.10 24.69 11.84
C ALA A 700 -15.77 25.87 12.75
N MET A 701 -16.21 25.84 14.01
CA MET A 701 -15.95 26.89 15.00
C MET A 701 -14.47 27.01 15.38
N ILE A 702 -13.76 25.88 15.55
CA ILE A 702 -12.30 25.87 15.75
C ILE A 702 -11.61 26.51 14.55
N ARG A 703 -12.01 26.18 13.31
CA ARG A 703 -11.44 26.76 12.09
C ARG A 703 -11.73 28.27 11.99
N ALA A 704 -12.89 28.72 12.46
CA ALA A 704 -13.27 30.12 12.52
C ALA A 704 -12.67 30.89 13.71
N GLY A 705 -11.92 30.23 14.60
CA GLY A 705 -11.37 30.84 15.82
C GLY A 705 -12.40 31.11 16.93
N ARG A 706 -13.61 30.55 16.83
CA ARG A 706 -14.71 30.67 17.79
C ARG A 706 -14.62 29.57 18.86
N ILE A 707 -13.62 29.65 19.73
CA ILE A 707 -13.25 28.55 20.64
C ILE A 707 -14.35 28.26 21.70
N ASP A 708 -15.01 29.27 22.24
CA ASP A 708 -16.10 29.09 23.22
C ASP A 708 -17.34 28.41 22.60
N ASP A 709 -17.65 28.74 21.35
CA ASP A 709 -18.74 28.10 20.60
C ASP A 709 -18.38 26.64 20.27
N ALA A 710 -17.11 26.37 19.94
CA ALA A 710 -16.62 25.01 19.77
C ALA A 710 -16.74 24.19 21.06
N ALA A 711 -16.39 24.77 22.21
CA ALA A 711 -16.52 24.12 23.52
C ALA A 711 -17.98 23.77 23.81
N SER A 712 -18.90 24.70 23.52
CA SER A 712 -20.35 24.51 23.70
C SER A 712 -20.87 23.38 22.80
N ALA A 713 -20.50 23.40 21.52
CA ALA A 713 -20.88 22.35 20.57
C ALA A 713 -20.35 20.96 20.98
N LEU A 714 -19.10 20.85 21.45
CA LEU A 714 -18.56 19.57 21.95
C LEU A 714 -19.25 19.09 23.22
N SER A 715 -19.61 20.00 24.11
CA SER A 715 -20.41 19.68 25.29
C SER A 715 -21.78 19.13 24.90
N ASP A 716 -22.44 19.74 23.92
CA ASP A 716 -23.74 19.26 23.42
C ASP A 716 -23.61 17.90 22.72
N ALA A 717 -22.54 17.71 21.92
CA ALA A 717 -22.22 16.41 21.31
C ALA A 717 -22.06 15.28 22.36
N GLY A 718 -21.45 15.57 23.50
CA GLY A 718 -21.28 14.62 24.60
C GLY A 718 -22.54 14.36 25.42
N ARG A 719 -23.49 15.30 25.46
CA ARG A 719 -24.80 15.16 26.13
C ARG A 719 -25.87 14.56 25.22
N HIS A 720 -25.62 14.48 23.91
CA HIS A 720 -26.54 13.87 22.94
C HIS A 720 -26.81 12.40 23.27
N SER A 721 -27.93 11.86 22.78
CA SER A 721 -28.28 10.46 22.93
C SER A 721 -28.63 9.84 21.56
N PRO A 722 -27.77 8.97 20.99
CA PRO A 722 -26.49 8.49 21.54
C PRO A 722 -25.39 9.57 21.51
N ALA A 723 -24.51 9.60 22.51
CA ALA A 723 -23.42 10.55 22.55
C ALA A 723 -22.43 10.36 21.39
N ALA A 724 -21.74 11.43 21.00
CA ALA A 724 -20.67 11.33 20.02
C ALA A 724 -19.53 10.41 20.50
N LEU A 725 -18.73 9.92 19.57
CA LEU A 725 -17.60 9.03 19.87
C LEU A 725 -16.63 9.72 20.86
N PRO A 726 -16.30 9.07 22.00
CA PRO A 726 -15.57 9.72 23.08
C PRO A 726 -14.16 10.15 22.69
N TRP A 727 -13.47 9.41 21.81
CA TRP A 727 -12.16 9.80 21.32
C TRP A 727 -12.22 11.04 20.40
N THR A 728 -13.30 11.20 19.62
CA THR A 728 -13.48 12.40 18.80
C THR A 728 -13.73 13.61 19.69
N LEU A 729 -14.50 13.45 20.77
CA LEU A 729 -14.71 14.49 21.78
C LEU A 729 -13.41 14.86 22.48
N ASP A 730 -12.61 13.87 22.90
CA ASP A 730 -11.32 14.12 23.56
C ASP A 730 -10.32 14.81 22.61
N TRP A 731 -10.31 14.48 21.31
CA TRP A 731 -9.40 15.12 20.36
C TRP A 731 -9.71 16.60 20.17
N PHE A 732 -10.96 16.94 19.83
CA PHE A 732 -11.33 18.35 19.63
C PHE A 732 -11.40 19.11 20.96
N GLY A 733 -11.81 18.46 22.05
CA GLY A 733 -11.83 19.01 23.40
C GLY A 733 -10.42 19.37 23.88
N ALA A 734 -9.43 18.51 23.65
CA ALA A 734 -8.03 18.81 23.99
C ALA A 734 -7.53 20.06 23.25
N ARG A 735 -7.87 20.21 21.96
CA ARG A 735 -7.50 21.40 21.18
C ARG A 735 -8.15 22.67 21.71
N VAL A 736 -9.45 22.62 22.04
CA VAL A 736 -10.17 23.73 22.68
C VAL A 736 -9.53 24.09 24.03
N ASN A 737 -9.25 23.10 24.87
CA ASN A 737 -8.58 23.29 26.15
C ASN A 737 -7.19 23.92 25.98
N ARG A 738 -6.40 23.47 24.99
CA ARG A 738 -5.10 24.08 24.68
C ARG A 738 -5.23 25.55 24.29
N GLU A 739 -6.15 25.88 23.38
CA GLU A 739 -6.37 27.28 22.95
C GLU A 739 -6.82 28.17 24.12
N ASN A 740 -7.59 27.62 25.08
CA ASN A 740 -7.99 28.31 26.31
C ASN A 740 -6.92 28.30 27.42
N GLY A 741 -5.76 27.68 27.19
CA GLY A 741 -4.67 27.61 28.17
C GLY A 741 -4.87 26.59 29.31
N HIS A 742 -5.90 25.75 29.21
CA HIS A 742 -6.23 24.61 30.10
C HIS A 742 -5.39 23.38 29.72
N TYR A 743 -4.07 23.49 29.87
CA TYR A 743 -3.13 22.48 29.40
C TYR A 743 -3.21 21.14 30.15
N GLN A 744 -3.58 21.16 31.43
CA GLN A 744 -3.68 19.93 32.23
C GLN A 744 -4.85 19.07 31.74
N GLU A 745 -6.00 19.69 31.51
CA GLU A 745 -7.20 19.05 30.99
C GLU A 745 -6.98 18.57 29.55
N ALA A 746 -6.26 19.34 28.72
CA ALA A 746 -5.85 18.90 27.39
C ALA A 746 -4.96 17.65 27.50
N LEU A 747 -3.95 17.65 28.37
CA LEU A 747 -3.03 16.53 28.55
C LEU A 747 -3.75 15.25 29.00
N GLU A 748 -4.74 15.36 29.89
CA GLU A 748 -5.54 14.20 30.31
C GLU A 748 -6.30 13.56 29.15
N SER A 749 -6.95 14.35 28.30
CA SER A 749 -7.64 13.87 27.09
C SER A 749 -6.66 13.26 26.08
N LEU A 750 -5.53 13.91 25.83
CA LEU A 750 -4.50 13.40 24.91
C LEU A 750 -3.86 12.11 25.42
N THR A 751 -3.67 11.96 26.73
CA THR A 751 -3.18 10.73 27.35
C THR A 751 -4.17 9.58 27.18
N ARG A 752 -5.48 9.84 27.36
CA ARG A 752 -6.51 8.83 27.08
C ARG A 752 -6.51 8.41 25.60
N LEU A 753 -6.27 9.35 24.69
CA LEU A 753 -6.16 9.08 23.26
C LEU A 753 -4.96 8.19 22.94
N VAL A 754 -3.75 8.58 23.33
CA VAL A 754 -2.52 7.85 22.94
C VAL A 754 -2.48 6.44 23.52
N GLU A 755 -3.04 6.24 24.71
CA GLU A 755 -3.20 4.91 25.32
C GLU A 755 -4.46 4.16 24.85
N THR A 756 -5.24 4.77 23.96
CA THR A 756 -6.52 4.27 23.44
C THR A 756 -7.42 3.76 24.58
N ARG A 757 -7.65 4.56 25.62
CA ARG A 757 -8.45 4.18 26.81
C ARG A 757 -9.96 4.13 26.54
N TYR A 758 -10.36 3.55 25.43
CA TYR A 758 -11.75 3.39 25.01
C TYR A 758 -12.00 1.92 24.65
N PRO A 759 -12.82 1.18 25.43
CA PRO A 759 -13.11 -0.22 25.16
C PRO A 759 -13.66 -0.47 23.76
N ASP A 760 -14.54 0.40 23.26
CA ASP A 760 -15.09 0.28 21.90
C ASP A 760 -14.00 0.44 20.83
N ALA A 761 -13.14 1.46 20.92
CA ALA A 761 -12.04 1.65 19.97
C ALA A 761 -11.10 0.42 19.93
N ARG A 762 -10.71 -0.11 21.11
CA ARG A 762 -9.89 -1.33 21.20
C ARG A 762 -10.59 -2.55 20.59
N ASN A 763 -11.89 -2.71 20.85
CA ASN A 763 -12.68 -3.79 20.25
C ASN A 763 -12.77 -3.67 18.73
N ARG A 764 -12.70 -2.45 18.18
CA ARG A 764 -12.67 -2.17 16.74
C ARG A 764 -11.28 -2.31 16.12
N GLY A 765 -10.25 -2.59 16.93
CA GLY A 765 -8.86 -2.74 16.50
C GLY A 765 -8.12 -1.41 16.33
N PHE A 766 -8.59 -0.33 16.96
CA PHE A 766 -7.97 0.98 16.84
C PHE A 766 -6.79 1.13 17.80
N ASP A 767 -5.79 1.91 17.37
CA ASP A 767 -4.61 2.27 18.14
C ASP A 767 -4.17 3.68 17.73
N PHE A 768 -4.55 4.68 18.52
CA PHE A 768 -4.26 6.07 18.18
C PHE A 768 -2.81 6.50 18.46
N SER A 769 -1.98 5.62 19.04
CA SER A 769 -0.61 5.95 19.46
C SER A 769 0.31 6.35 18.31
N ARG A 770 -0.06 6.03 17.08
CA ARG A 770 0.70 6.31 15.84
C ARG A 770 0.24 7.56 15.08
N ASP A 771 -0.79 8.27 15.55
CA ASP A 771 -1.23 9.51 14.88
C ASP A 771 -0.24 10.64 15.15
N VAL A 772 0.53 11.03 14.13
CA VAL A 772 1.54 12.10 14.25
C VAL A 772 0.96 13.46 14.64
N ARG A 773 -0.34 13.70 14.41
CA ARG A 773 -1.02 14.91 14.86
C ARG A 773 -1.23 14.88 16.36
N LEU A 774 -1.63 13.72 16.90
CA LEU A 774 -1.77 13.49 18.33
C LEU A 774 -0.42 13.59 19.06
N LEU A 775 0.62 12.95 18.52
CA LEU A 775 1.97 12.98 19.10
C LEU A 775 2.54 14.40 19.13
N ASN A 776 2.36 15.17 18.07
CA ASN A 776 2.72 16.59 18.03
C ASN A 776 1.93 17.43 19.03
N GLU A 777 0.63 17.18 19.19
CA GLU A 777 -0.20 17.90 20.15
C GLU A 777 0.24 17.60 21.60
N LEU A 778 0.55 16.34 21.92
CA LEU A 778 1.14 15.95 23.21
C LEU A 778 2.44 16.70 23.48
N GLY A 779 3.38 16.68 22.54
CA GLY A 779 4.64 17.42 22.66
C GLY A 779 4.42 18.92 22.84
N THR A 780 3.44 19.49 22.13
CA THR A 780 3.10 20.92 22.23
C THR A 780 2.53 21.28 23.60
N VAL A 781 1.61 20.47 24.15
CA VAL A 781 1.01 20.70 25.47
C VAL A 781 2.05 20.51 26.58
N HIS A 782 2.87 19.46 26.53
CA HIS A 782 3.97 19.28 27.47
C HIS A 782 4.96 20.44 27.42
N PHE A 783 5.32 20.92 26.23
CA PHE A 783 6.20 22.07 26.09
C PHE A 783 5.59 23.34 26.71
N ALA A 784 4.29 23.57 26.51
CA ALA A 784 3.60 24.70 27.09
C ALA A 784 3.55 24.64 28.64
N LEU A 785 3.39 23.45 29.22
CA LEU A 785 3.46 23.23 30.67
C LEU A 785 4.87 23.47 31.22
N ALA A 786 5.90 22.91 30.57
CA ALA A 786 7.30 23.07 31.00
C ALA A 786 7.74 24.55 31.06
N ARG A 787 7.24 25.38 30.13
CA ARG A 787 7.52 26.83 30.12
C ARG A 787 6.86 27.61 31.26
N ARG A 788 5.95 27.00 32.02
CA ARG A 788 5.31 27.59 33.21
C ARG A 788 5.98 27.15 34.51
N GLU A 789 6.90 26.20 34.45
CA GLU A 789 7.71 25.73 35.58
C GLU A 789 9.10 26.38 35.56
N ASP A 790 9.81 26.26 36.69
CA ASP A 790 11.19 26.74 36.88
C ASP A 790 12.07 25.62 37.45
N GLY A 791 13.38 25.64 37.16
CA GLY A 791 14.35 24.71 37.72
C GLY A 791 14.12 23.25 37.27
N GLU A 792 14.25 22.29 38.19
CA GLU A 792 14.18 20.85 37.88
C GLU A 792 12.84 20.42 37.23
N GLY A 793 11.73 21.08 37.57
CA GLY A 793 10.42 20.79 36.97
C GLY A 793 10.35 21.19 35.50
N GLN A 794 10.93 22.35 35.17
CA GLN A 794 11.08 22.78 33.78
C GLN A 794 11.93 21.79 32.97
N ASP A 795 13.06 21.35 33.51
CA ASP A 795 13.95 20.41 32.82
C ASP A 795 13.23 19.08 32.51
N ALA A 796 12.54 18.50 33.51
CA ALA A 796 11.76 17.28 33.32
C ALA A 796 10.63 17.44 32.29
N GLY A 797 9.93 18.58 32.31
CA GLY A 797 8.88 18.88 31.34
C GLY A 797 9.41 19.06 29.91
N LEU A 798 10.58 19.67 29.74
CA LEU A 798 11.25 19.82 28.44
C LEU A 798 11.71 18.46 27.89
N GLU A 799 12.23 17.58 28.74
CA GLU A 799 12.59 16.20 28.37
C GLU A 799 11.39 15.39 27.88
N GLU A 800 10.25 15.50 28.59
CA GLU A 800 9.01 14.83 28.21
C GLU A 800 8.47 15.35 26.86
N ALA A 801 8.44 16.68 26.67
CA ALA A 801 8.05 17.28 25.39
C ALA A 801 8.96 16.80 24.23
N ASN A 802 10.28 16.78 24.46
CA ASN A 802 11.26 16.29 23.50
C ASN A 802 11.04 14.80 23.16
N SER A 803 10.68 13.97 24.13
CA SER A 803 10.32 12.56 23.92
C SER A 803 9.12 12.41 22.97
N TRP A 804 8.06 13.20 23.14
CA TRP A 804 6.88 13.16 22.27
C TRP A 804 7.19 13.58 20.84
N PHE A 805 7.92 14.67 20.63
CA PHE A 805 8.32 15.06 19.27
C PHE A 805 9.26 14.04 18.61
N LYS A 806 10.13 13.36 19.38
CA LYS A 806 10.93 12.24 18.85
C LYS A 806 10.06 11.06 18.44
N LYS A 807 9.00 10.74 19.18
CA LYS A 807 8.02 9.71 18.77
C LYS A 807 7.33 10.11 17.46
N THR A 808 6.99 11.38 17.27
CA THR A 808 6.49 11.87 15.96
C THR A 808 7.47 11.53 14.84
N LEU A 809 8.77 11.78 15.04
CA LEU A 809 9.80 11.52 14.02
C LEU A 809 10.08 10.03 13.77
N VAL A 810 9.65 9.12 14.64
CA VAL A 810 9.69 7.67 14.37
C VAL A 810 8.67 7.30 13.29
N GLU A 811 7.47 7.89 13.36
CA GLU A 811 6.37 7.63 12.42
C GLU A 811 6.49 8.47 11.13
N ASP A 812 6.90 9.73 11.26
CA ASP A 812 7.12 10.67 10.15
C ASP A 812 8.45 11.43 10.34
N PRO A 813 9.58 10.88 9.86
CA PRO A 813 10.90 11.50 9.98
C PRO A 813 11.03 12.86 9.30
N GLU A 814 10.06 13.25 8.48
CA GLU A 814 10.08 14.47 7.68
C GLU A 814 9.15 15.55 8.29
N ASN A 815 8.65 15.33 9.51
CA ASN A 815 7.64 16.16 10.14
C ASN A 815 8.17 17.57 10.52
N VAL A 816 7.75 18.57 9.77
CA VAL A 816 8.18 19.98 9.90
C VAL A 816 7.87 20.55 11.30
N THR A 817 6.72 20.21 11.88
CA THR A 817 6.28 20.68 13.20
C THR A 817 7.14 20.11 14.32
N ALA A 818 7.44 18.81 14.29
CA ALA A 818 8.30 18.17 15.28
C ALA A 818 9.72 18.76 15.23
N HIS A 819 10.31 18.91 14.05
CA HIS A 819 11.65 19.50 13.91
C HIS A 819 11.71 20.95 14.39
N TRP A 820 10.69 21.76 14.12
CA TRP A 820 10.62 23.12 14.64
C TRP A 820 10.64 23.14 16.17
N ASN A 821 9.77 22.36 16.80
CA ASN A 821 9.67 22.35 18.26
C ASN A 821 10.90 21.73 18.93
N LEU A 822 11.46 20.66 18.36
CA LEU A 822 12.71 20.06 18.85
C LEU A 822 13.88 21.05 18.79
N ALA A 823 13.96 21.89 17.76
CA ALA A 823 14.97 22.95 17.71
C ALA A 823 14.82 23.93 18.89
N GLN A 824 13.60 24.42 19.13
CA GLN A 824 13.32 25.38 20.20
C GLN A 824 13.55 24.77 21.59
N LEU A 825 13.11 23.53 21.81
CA LEU A 825 13.31 22.79 23.06
C LEU A 825 14.79 22.58 23.36
N ASN A 826 15.56 22.11 22.37
CA ASN A 826 16.98 21.84 22.58
C ASN A 826 17.79 23.12 22.82
N ASP A 827 17.39 24.27 22.29
CA ASP A 827 17.99 25.55 22.68
C ASP A 827 17.76 25.87 24.16
N LEU A 828 16.54 25.65 24.66
CA LEU A 828 16.20 25.87 26.07
C LEU A 828 16.93 24.91 27.01
N MET A 829 17.13 23.66 26.57
CA MET A 829 17.91 22.65 27.30
C MET A 829 19.43 22.84 27.20
N GLY A 830 19.93 23.85 26.47
CA GLY A 830 21.36 24.09 26.28
C GLY A 830 22.04 23.19 25.23
N ASN A 831 21.29 22.38 24.50
CA ASN A 831 21.76 21.46 23.46
C ASN A 831 21.86 22.14 22.08
N ALA A 832 22.71 23.17 21.98
CA ALA A 832 22.78 24.04 20.79
C ALA A 832 23.11 23.33 19.46
N GLU A 833 23.83 22.19 19.51
CA GLU A 833 24.16 21.41 18.31
C GLU A 833 22.94 20.65 17.76
N VAL A 834 22.24 19.93 18.62
CA VAL A 834 20.98 19.23 18.29
C VAL A 834 19.93 20.23 17.80
N ALA A 835 19.86 21.40 18.43
CA ALA A 835 18.97 22.47 17.97
C ALA A 835 19.32 22.94 16.55
N ARG A 836 20.61 23.15 16.23
CA ARG A 836 21.05 23.52 14.87
C ARG A 836 20.69 22.46 13.84
N GLU A 837 20.85 21.18 14.18
CA GLU A 837 20.50 20.05 13.33
C GLU A 837 19.00 20.06 12.99
N HIS A 838 18.13 20.14 14.01
CA HIS A 838 16.68 20.18 13.79
C HIS A 838 16.22 21.44 13.05
N ARG A 839 16.86 22.61 13.24
CA ARG A 839 16.60 23.78 12.38
C ARG A 839 16.98 23.49 10.92
N GLY A 840 18.04 22.71 10.68
CA GLY A 840 18.43 22.24 9.36
C GLY A 840 17.35 21.37 8.72
N PHE A 841 16.85 20.35 9.44
CA PHE A 841 15.76 19.50 8.96
C PHE A 841 14.46 20.26 8.75
N HIS A 842 14.08 21.15 9.67
CA HIS A 842 12.92 22.03 9.49
C HIS A 842 13.04 22.85 8.20
N ARG A 843 14.21 23.48 7.96
CA ARG A 843 14.45 24.22 6.71
C ARG A 843 14.39 23.31 5.48
N LYS A 844 14.92 22.08 5.55
CA LYS A 844 14.90 21.10 4.46
C LYS A 844 13.48 20.69 4.07
N TYR A 845 12.62 20.41 5.04
CA TYR A 845 11.28 19.88 4.80
C TYR A 845 10.18 20.94 4.66
N LYS A 846 10.36 22.15 5.20
CA LYS A 846 9.36 23.24 5.09
C LYS A 846 9.25 23.76 3.66
N PRO A 847 8.07 23.80 3.02
CA PRO A 847 7.88 24.41 1.70
C PRO A 847 8.42 25.83 1.58
N ASP A 848 8.93 26.18 0.38
CA ASP A 848 9.31 27.54 -0.01
C ASP A 848 8.08 28.29 -0.49
N ASP A 849 7.49 29.08 0.41
CA ASP A 849 6.25 29.80 0.14
C ASP A 849 6.42 30.86 -0.96
N SER A 850 7.57 31.53 -1.03
CA SER A 850 7.81 32.61 -2.01
C SER A 850 7.95 32.07 -3.42
N ALA A 851 8.77 31.03 -3.61
CA ALA A 851 8.95 30.43 -4.93
C ALA A 851 7.67 29.74 -5.43
N ARG A 852 6.87 29.17 -4.52
CA ARG A 852 5.54 28.63 -4.84
C ARG A 852 4.64 29.71 -5.43
N ASP A 853 4.52 30.85 -4.75
CA ASP A 853 3.55 31.88 -5.11
C ASP A 853 3.87 32.50 -6.49
N GLU A 854 5.14 32.56 -6.88
CA GLU A 854 5.58 32.99 -8.21
C GLU A 854 5.12 32.03 -9.33
N ALA A 855 5.41 30.72 -9.19
CA ALA A 855 5.01 29.71 -10.17
C ALA A 855 3.48 29.63 -10.32
N ILE A 856 2.75 29.69 -9.20
CA ILE A 856 1.29 29.74 -9.19
C ILE A 856 0.77 30.97 -9.93
N SER A 857 1.32 32.16 -9.64
CA SER A 857 0.88 33.40 -10.26
C SER A 857 1.12 33.38 -11.78
N ALA A 858 2.27 32.89 -12.23
CA ALA A 858 2.60 32.75 -13.65
C ALA A 858 1.59 31.85 -14.37
N HIS A 859 1.29 30.67 -13.80
CA HIS A 859 0.34 29.74 -14.42
C HIS A 859 -1.08 30.30 -14.47
N ARG A 860 -1.55 30.93 -13.38
CA ARG A 860 -2.90 31.51 -13.30
C ARG A 860 -3.13 32.59 -14.35
N ILE A 861 -2.10 33.37 -14.69
CA ILE A 861 -2.18 34.39 -15.76
C ILE A 861 -2.26 33.72 -17.14
N ALA A 862 -1.49 32.66 -17.37
CA ALA A 862 -1.40 31.99 -18.67
C ALA A 862 -2.59 31.06 -18.96
N ASN A 863 -3.25 30.52 -17.94
CA ASN A 863 -4.28 29.49 -18.08
C ASN A 863 -5.58 29.88 -17.35
N PRO A 864 -6.54 30.54 -18.04
CA PRO A 864 -7.81 30.96 -17.45
C PRO A 864 -8.66 29.82 -16.86
N PRO A 865 -8.82 28.64 -17.52
CA PRO A 865 -9.53 27.51 -16.92
C PRO A 865 -8.90 27.03 -15.60
N ALA A 866 -7.57 26.89 -15.56
CA ALA A 866 -6.86 26.46 -14.35
C ALA A 866 -6.95 27.51 -13.24
N ASN A 867 -6.89 28.80 -13.57
CA ASN A 867 -7.12 29.89 -12.62
C ASN A 867 -8.54 29.85 -12.03
N HIS A 868 -9.54 29.58 -12.87
CA HIS A 868 -10.92 29.41 -12.42
C HIS A 868 -11.04 28.23 -11.45
N ALA A 869 -10.52 27.06 -11.82
CA ALA A 869 -10.53 25.86 -10.98
C ALA A 869 -9.76 26.00 -9.65
N ALA A 870 -8.73 26.87 -9.60
CA ALA A 870 -7.94 27.15 -8.41
C ALA A 870 -8.53 28.24 -7.49
N SER A 871 -9.69 28.80 -7.83
CA SER A 871 -10.32 29.85 -7.03
C SER A 871 -10.93 29.31 -5.74
N ASP A 872 -11.04 30.15 -4.70
CA ASP A 872 -11.54 29.70 -3.40
C ASP A 872 -13.01 29.23 -3.46
N ILE A 873 -13.83 29.91 -4.28
CA ILE A 873 -15.18 29.50 -4.67
C ILE A 873 -15.20 29.34 -6.19
N VAL A 874 -15.65 28.19 -6.68
CA VAL A 874 -15.71 27.88 -8.11
C VAL A 874 -17.16 27.59 -8.51
N ILE A 875 -17.66 28.30 -9.54
CA ILE A 875 -18.99 28.10 -10.09
C ILE A 875 -18.84 27.75 -11.58
N TYR A 876 -19.23 26.54 -11.94
CA TYR A 876 -19.13 26.02 -13.30
C TYR A 876 -20.38 26.37 -14.11
N ASP A 877 -20.24 27.21 -15.13
CA ASP A 877 -21.35 27.62 -15.99
C ASP A 877 -21.68 26.54 -17.03
N LEU A 878 -22.86 25.95 -16.94
CA LEU A 878 -23.33 24.90 -17.84
C LEU A 878 -23.73 25.43 -19.23
N GLN A 879 -23.86 26.74 -19.39
CA GLN A 879 -24.27 27.40 -20.64
C GLN A 879 -23.15 28.28 -21.20
N ARG A 880 -21.90 28.04 -20.79
CA ARG A 880 -20.73 28.73 -21.30
C ARG A 880 -20.69 28.64 -22.83
N GLU A 881 -20.70 29.78 -23.52
CA GLU A 881 -20.49 29.82 -24.96
C GLU A 881 -19.10 29.26 -25.28
N THR A 882 -19.07 28.10 -25.93
CA THR A 882 -17.84 27.50 -26.46
C THR A 882 -17.40 28.31 -27.68
N ASN A 883 -16.84 29.50 -27.46
CA ASN A 883 -16.17 30.22 -28.52
C ASN A 883 -15.07 29.30 -29.08
N SER A 884 -15.22 28.99 -30.35
CA SER A 884 -14.40 28.11 -31.16
C SER A 884 -12.90 28.35 -30.94
N THR A 885 -12.19 27.23 -30.79
CA THR A 885 -10.72 27.08 -30.87
C THR A 885 -9.95 27.59 -29.64
N PRO A 886 -9.25 26.71 -28.90
CA PRO A 886 -8.19 27.17 -27.99
C PRO A 886 -7.16 27.94 -28.84
N PRO A 887 -6.67 29.11 -28.40
CA PRO A 887 -5.44 29.63 -29.00
C PRO A 887 -4.37 28.57 -28.78
N GLY A 888 -3.78 28.07 -29.87
CA GLY A 888 -2.73 27.07 -29.82
C GLY A 888 -1.61 27.52 -28.88
N GLY A 889 -1.60 26.94 -27.68
CA GLY A 889 -0.50 26.99 -26.72
C GLY A 889 0.17 25.63 -26.78
N ARG A 890 1.43 25.64 -27.22
CA ARG A 890 2.32 24.49 -27.29
C ARG A 890 2.65 23.92 -25.92
#